data_AF-A0AAU4W8Z9-F1
#
_entry.id   AF-A0AAU4W8Z9-F1
#
_cell.length_a   1.000
_cell.length_b   1.000
_cell.length_c   1.000
_cell.angle_alpha   90.00
_cell.angle_beta   90.00
_cell.angle_gamma   90.00
#
_symmetry.space_group_name_H-M   'P 1'
#
loop_
_entity.id
_entity.type
_entity.pdbx_description
1 polymer ?
#
loop_
_entity_poly.entity_id
_entity_poly.type
_entity_poly.pdbx_seq_one_letter_code
_entity_poly.pdbx_strand_id
1 'polypeptide(L)'
;MAMLMLASTGAAASAADTAGAGQPDPNAAPSTRPAAGPEVRSIAAAGSRPASGKNPVAAPSTKKDAAGFQRVVSQKKVQLKNTVTDADGDKSTLTFEVWTADAAGKPVTKVKLNDTTYGVIVSPYVASGSLVTVDVPPGKLSLHQNYVFHTSAFDGSLYETSWSPWAPFRVEPPVDLTLPAPDYTAPDPSALDNPPSGLQTKPLGAGATLAAKTKPAAEQCSAKDDDGRQVCFGKQLTKDEAPKKVAAKMAAASDEIAGIPWCNTDFPSILSTRQAQCDVRSVPVVIRTDGVPDAIAYFMFVRTLQLDGANSFTENLLIEPAQQIPLDFAEIDLNLGKHFCQGSCKPIQPDASAWKGKNWWVPGEMHSAEITTPYTWDASGVNTQELFKPDVQIDGAILPSDGKIRPFMTGYQWSLDYRGDTSELDQIRCDTKDVDKDVTPGCVFVNSAPTYEFNAKKFPQAAAHGWLIQTYNPTHPGSEAERKPLYYMGNNDQNNRSRGRICPTGWAAENGDASALTDVADELNCDEFAFASSYNSGGMSSTEGGLNPALVPGKTTPTGDACLGTFAKKAGTTMHLFSLDGTDPTFKEVCGRSAISGKENQESMGGHFSAFMKDMRLRDKDAYWLDTRMTPGITCHNGGGTPVICKLTAQ
;
A
#
# COMPACT_ATOMS: atom_id res chain seq x y z
N MET A 1 55.65 -46.43 36.69
CA MET A 1 56.08 -45.03 36.55
C MET A 1 54.96 -44.31 35.82
N ALA A 2 54.24 -43.45 36.52
CA ALA A 2 53.00 -42.86 36.05
C ALA A 2 53.27 -41.77 35.01
N MET A 3 52.60 -41.83 33.86
CA MET A 3 52.36 -40.65 33.04
C MET A 3 50.99 -40.78 32.37
N LEU A 4 50.13 -39.84 32.75
CA LEU A 4 48.73 -39.69 32.42
C LEU A 4 48.62 -39.04 31.04
N MET A 5 47.88 -39.67 30.12
CA MET A 5 47.41 -39.02 28.89
C MET A 5 46.16 -38.19 29.19
N LEU A 6 46.11 -36.95 28.69
CA LEU A 6 44.87 -36.15 28.61
C LEU A 6 44.85 -35.36 27.30
N ALA A 7 43.66 -35.32 26.73
CA ALA A 7 43.31 -34.90 25.39
C ALA A 7 43.49 -33.39 25.13
N SER A 8 43.86 -33.05 23.89
CA SER A 8 43.88 -31.68 23.37
C SER A 8 42.62 -31.41 22.52
N THR A 9 41.72 -30.58 23.02
CA THR A 9 40.70 -29.88 22.24
C THR A 9 41.28 -28.57 21.72
N GLY A 10 41.30 -28.39 20.40
CA GLY A 10 41.74 -27.15 19.75
C GLY A 10 40.69 -26.05 19.89
N ALA A 11 41.04 -24.97 20.60
CA ALA A 11 40.31 -23.72 20.60
C ALA A 11 40.83 -22.83 19.45
N ALA A 12 39.89 -22.28 18.69
CA ALA A 12 40.12 -21.29 17.65
C ALA A 12 40.67 -19.98 18.24
N ALA A 13 41.53 -19.32 17.46
CA ALA A 13 42.29 -18.14 17.84
C ALA A 13 41.40 -16.96 18.25
N SER A 14 41.52 -16.55 19.51
CA SER A 14 41.13 -15.22 19.99
C SER A 14 42.08 -14.19 19.40
N ALA A 15 41.54 -13.21 18.68
CA ALA A 15 42.26 -12.01 18.28
C ALA A 15 42.86 -11.34 19.52
N ALA A 16 44.13 -10.97 19.41
CA ALA A 16 44.94 -10.45 20.49
C ALA A 16 44.36 -9.15 21.07
N ASP A 17 44.19 -9.14 22.40
CA ASP A 17 44.10 -7.94 23.22
C ASP A 17 45.35 -7.07 22.99
N THR A 18 45.20 -5.96 22.26
CA THR A 18 46.09 -4.82 22.42
C THR A 18 45.64 -4.03 23.64
N ALA A 19 46.14 -4.43 24.82
CA ALA A 19 46.11 -3.60 26.01
C ALA A 19 46.93 -2.30 25.76
N GLY A 20 46.25 -1.15 25.72
CA GLY A 20 46.88 0.16 25.55
C GLY A 20 46.02 1.28 26.16
N ALA A 21 46.59 1.99 27.14
CA ALA A 21 46.06 3.15 27.88
C ALA A 21 44.72 2.95 28.64
N GLY A 22 44.78 2.99 29.97
CA GLY A 22 43.59 2.92 30.83
C GLY A 22 42.58 4.03 30.51
N GLN A 23 41.29 3.67 30.45
CA GLN A 23 40.21 4.63 30.23
C GLN A 23 40.26 5.76 31.28
N PRO A 24 40.06 7.01 30.87
CA PRO A 24 40.26 8.15 31.76
C PRO A 24 39.06 8.29 32.71
N ASP A 25 39.25 8.43 34.03
CA ASP A 25 38.12 8.53 35.01
C ASP A 25 36.99 9.49 34.54
N PRO A 26 35.75 9.01 34.33
CA PRO A 26 34.66 9.83 33.81
C PRO A 26 34.25 10.98 34.74
N ASN A 27 34.65 10.95 36.02
CA ASN A 27 34.31 11.97 37.01
C ASN A 27 35.49 12.88 37.39
N ALA A 28 36.65 12.73 36.73
CA ALA A 28 37.80 13.59 36.99
C ALA A 28 37.44 15.06 36.71
N ALA A 29 37.87 15.97 37.60
CA ALA A 29 37.53 17.40 37.49
C ALA A 29 37.92 17.97 36.10
N PRO A 30 37.12 18.85 35.49
CA PRO A 30 37.38 19.32 34.12
C PRO A 30 38.76 19.95 33.93
N SER A 31 39.27 20.67 34.93
CA SER A 31 40.61 21.28 34.91
C SER A 31 41.77 20.28 34.85
N THR A 32 41.53 19.00 35.14
CA THR A 32 42.52 17.92 34.96
C THR A 32 42.65 17.51 33.48
N ARG A 33 41.70 17.93 32.63
CA ARG A 33 41.66 17.68 31.18
C ARG A 33 41.29 18.97 30.43
N PRO A 34 42.18 19.98 30.44
CA PRO A 34 41.88 21.33 29.96
C PRO A 34 41.77 21.40 28.43
N ALA A 35 40.64 20.94 27.88
CA ALA A 35 40.42 20.83 26.44
C ALA A 35 40.21 22.18 25.73
N ALA A 36 39.73 23.20 26.45
CA ALA A 36 39.44 24.53 25.90
C ALA A 36 40.60 25.53 26.04
N GLY A 37 41.64 25.18 26.80
CA GLY A 37 42.80 26.05 27.09
C GLY A 37 43.33 25.86 28.52
N PRO A 38 44.55 26.33 28.84
CA PRO A 38 45.11 26.20 30.18
C PRO A 38 44.36 27.06 31.21
N GLU A 39 44.16 26.53 32.42
CA GLU A 39 43.58 27.30 33.53
C GLU A 39 44.64 28.21 34.16
N VAL A 40 44.28 29.47 34.43
CA VAL A 40 45.13 30.44 35.11
C VAL A 40 45.09 30.17 36.61
N ARG A 41 46.21 29.68 37.18
CA ARG A 41 46.31 29.30 38.61
C ARG A 41 46.79 30.42 39.54
N SER A 42 46.97 31.64 39.03
CA SER A 42 47.47 32.77 39.84
C SER A 42 46.32 33.57 40.46
N ILE A 43 46.65 34.40 41.45
CA ILE A 43 45.72 35.35 42.13
C ILE A 43 45.07 36.34 41.13
N ALA A 44 45.54 36.38 39.87
CA ALA A 44 44.99 37.21 38.80
C ALA A 44 43.67 36.67 38.20
N ALA A 45 43.26 35.43 38.50
CA ALA A 45 41.94 34.92 38.13
C ALA A 45 40.88 35.42 39.12
N ALA A 46 40.63 36.73 39.11
CA ALA A 46 39.79 37.43 40.09
C ALA A 46 38.30 37.50 39.65
N GLY A 47 37.81 36.46 38.98
CA GLY A 47 36.45 36.39 38.45
C GLY A 47 35.65 35.20 38.98
N SER A 48 34.34 35.28 38.80
CA SER A 48 33.39 34.18 38.98
C SER A 48 33.70 33.07 37.98
N ARG A 49 33.59 31.81 38.41
CA ARG A 49 33.76 30.68 37.49
C ARG A 49 32.53 30.57 36.58
N PRO A 50 32.72 30.25 35.29
CA PRO A 50 31.60 29.94 34.43
C PRO A 50 30.98 28.61 34.85
N ALA A 51 29.74 28.38 34.45
CA ALA A 51 28.97 27.20 34.80
C ALA A 51 28.14 26.70 33.62
N SER A 52 28.21 25.39 33.38
CA SER A 52 27.29 24.67 32.51
C SER A 52 25.88 24.61 33.10
N GLY A 53 24.90 24.64 32.21
CA GLY A 53 23.50 24.38 32.53
C GLY A 53 23.28 22.99 33.13
N LYS A 54 22.20 22.86 33.90
CA LYS A 54 21.86 21.60 34.61
C LYS A 54 21.03 20.62 33.79
N ASN A 55 20.61 21.01 32.58
CA ASN A 55 19.73 20.22 31.72
C ASN A 55 20.35 20.05 30.32
N PRO A 56 21.49 19.35 30.18
CA PRO A 56 22.02 19.01 28.87
C PRO A 56 21.02 18.12 28.11
N VAL A 57 20.89 18.35 26.80
CA VAL A 57 19.98 17.58 25.93
C VAL A 57 20.66 17.18 24.63
N ALA A 58 20.35 15.98 24.15
CA ALA A 58 20.74 15.54 22.82
C ALA A 58 19.59 15.82 21.86
N ALA A 59 19.88 16.07 20.58
CA ALA A 59 18.88 16.39 19.58
C ALA A 59 19.22 15.79 18.20
N PRO A 60 18.24 15.60 17.30
CA PRO A 60 16.80 15.74 17.52
C PRO A 60 16.27 14.62 18.43
N SER A 61 15.77 14.98 19.62
CA SER A 61 15.25 14.02 20.59
C SER A 61 13.75 13.93 20.45
N THR A 62 13.26 12.69 20.44
CA THR A 62 11.85 12.40 20.73
C THR A 62 11.67 12.17 22.23
N LYS A 63 10.50 11.68 22.67
CA LYS A 63 10.25 11.35 24.08
C LYS A 63 11.34 10.39 24.62
N LYS A 64 11.68 10.54 25.91
CA LYS A 64 12.56 9.60 26.60
C LYS A 64 11.94 8.19 26.59
N ASP A 65 12.78 7.17 26.51
CA ASP A 65 12.34 5.79 26.70
C ASP A 65 12.01 5.49 28.19
N ALA A 66 11.53 4.28 28.45
CA ALA A 66 11.18 3.85 29.81
C ALA A 66 12.38 3.82 30.78
N ALA A 67 13.61 3.72 30.26
CA ALA A 67 14.85 3.76 31.02
C ALA A 67 15.40 5.19 31.21
N GLY A 68 14.72 6.21 30.66
CA GLY A 68 15.06 7.61 30.80
C GLY A 68 16.04 8.15 29.75
N PHE A 69 16.42 7.37 28.74
CA PHE A 69 17.29 7.81 27.65
C PHE A 69 16.52 8.66 26.65
N GLN A 70 17.09 9.81 26.29
CA GLN A 70 16.61 10.61 25.16
C GLN A 70 16.80 9.83 23.85
N ARG A 71 15.72 9.62 23.09
CA ARG A 71 15.78 8.94 21.80
C ARG A 71 16.14 9.92 20.71
N VAL A 72 17.38 9.91 20.26
CA VAL A 72 17.89 10.76 19.18
C VAL A 72 17.68 10.06 17.85
N VAL A 73 16.79 10.60 17.03
CA VAL A 73 16.34 9.96 15.79
C VAL A 73 16.99 10.66 14.61
N SER A 74 18.19 10.21 14.26
CA SER A 74 18.92 10.70 13.10
C SER A 74 20.13 9.80 12.83
N GLN A 75 20.44 9.59 11.57
CA GLN A 75 21.70 8.96 11.15
C GLN A 75 22.82 9.96 10.86
N LYS A 76 22.51 11.27 10.75
CA LYS A 76 23.46 12.30 10.29
C LYS A 76 23.72 13.44 11.26
N LYS A 77 22.72 13.85 12.03
CA LYS A 77 22.76 15.06 12.84
C LYS A 77 22.39 14.76 14.28
N VAL A 78 23.35 14.19 15.01
CA VAL A 78 23.29 14.20 16.47
C VAL A 78 23.87 15.51 16.96
N GLN A 79 23.06 16.30 17.66
CA GLN A 79 23.47 17.55 18.28
C GLN A 79 23.48 17.39 19.79
N LEU A 80 24.49 17.96 20.44
CA LEU A 80 24.53 18.07 21.90
C LEU A 80 24.34 19.53 22.28
N LYS A 81 23.46 19.78 23.26
CA LYS A 81 23.07 21.12 23.65
C LYS A 81 23.14 21.29 25.15
N ASN A 82 23.64 22.44 25.61
CA ASN A 82 23.52 22.88 26.98
C ASN A 82 23.64 24.41 27.04
N THR A 83 23.19 25.02 28.14
CA THR A 83 23.39 26.45 28.37
C THR A 83 24.73 26.68 29.06
N VAL A 84 25.27 27.89 28.93
CA VAL A 84 26.44 28.35 29.71
C VAL A 84 26.13 29.68 30.35
N THR A 85 26.55 29.86 31.59
CA THR A 85 26.39 31.11 32.34
C THR A 85 27.70 31.48 33.00
N ASP A 86 28.03 32.76 32.95
CA ASP A 86 29.10 33.39 33.70
C ASP A 86 28.50 34.56 34.48
N ALA A 87 28.78 34.63 35.78
CA ALA A 87 28.22 35.66 36.65
C ALA A 87 28.87 37.03 36.42
N ASP A 88 30.08 37.07 35.88
CA ASP A 88 30.78 38.31 35.54
C ASP A 88 30.42 38.80 34.12
N GLY A 89 29.63 38.01 33.38
CA GLY A 89 29.14 38.33 32.04
C GLY A 89 30.13 37.99 30.92
N ASP A 90 31.27 37.37 31.26
CA ASP A 90 32.28 36.97 30.31
C ASP A 90 31.75 35.94 29.30
N LYS A 91 32.39 35.92 28.13
CA LYS A 91 32.09 34.89 27.13
C LYS A 91 32.72 33.58 27.57
N SER A 92 32.00 32.49 27.37
CA SER A 92 32.46 31.15 27.74
C SER A 92 32.31 30.16 26.61
N THR A 93 33.12 29.12 26.64
CA THR A 93 33.00 27.91 25.82
C THR A 93 32.32 26.81 26.64
N LEU A 94 31.78 25.79 25.95
CA LEU A 94 31.43 24.51 26.54
C LEU A 94 32.23 23.39 25.88
N THR A 95 32.84 22.55 26.70
CA THR A 95 33.40 21.26 26.31
C THR A 95 32.33 20.19 26.43
N PHE A 96 32.12 19.37 25.40
CA PHE A 96 31.18 18.25 25.36
C PHE A 96 31.94 16.92 25.33
N GLU A 97 31.71 16.08 26.33
CA GLU A 97 32.32 14.76 26.45
C GLU A 97 31.24 13.67 26.45
N VAL A 98 31.45 12.61 25.65
CA VAL A 98 30.48 11.52 25.46
C VAL A 98 31.10 10.19 25.87
N TRP A 99 30.27 9.35 26.49
CA TRP A 99 30.60 8.00 26.93
C TRP A 99 29.51 7.03 26.46
N THR A 100 29.88 5.81 26.13
CA THR A 100 28.92 4.69 26.10
C THR A 100 28.35 4.48 27.48
N ALA A 101 27.11 4.00 27.56
CA ALA A 101 26.41 3.80 28.82
C ALA A 101 25.87 2.37 28.96
N ASP A 102 25.82 1.88 30.20
CA ASP A 102 25.07 0.67 30.54
C ASP A 102 23.55 0.93 30.55
N ALA A 103 22.76 -0.10 30.84
CA ALA A 103 21.30 0.01 30.91
C ALA A 103 20.80 0.96 32.01
N ALA A 104 21.62 1.27 33.02
CA ALA A 104 21.30 2.19 34.10
C ALA A 104 21.77 3.63 33.83
N GLY A 105 22.36 3.90 32.65
CA GLY A 105 22.88 5.22 32.31
C GLY A 105 24.22 5.55 32.97
N LYS A 106 25.02 4.57 33.37
CA LYS A 106 26.37 4.81 33.89
C LYS A 106 27.40 4.81 32.75
N PRO A 107 28.37 5.74 32.75
CA PRO A 107 29.41 5.80 31.72
C PRO A 107 30.33 4.56 31.79
N VAL A 108 30.64 3.98 30.63
CA VAL A 108 31.46 2.76 30.49
C VAL A 108 32.76 3.04 29.74
N THR A 109 32.68 3.42 28.47
CA THR A 109 33.85 3.69 27.61
C THR A 109 33.75 5.07 26.97
N LYS A 110 34.82 5.87 27.03
CA LYS A 110 34.85 7.21 26.44
C LYS A 110 34.78 7.13 24.92
N VAL A 111 33.93 7.94 24.32
CA VAL A 111 33.81 8.07 22.86
C VAL A 111 34.75 9.17 22.37
N LYS A 112 35.61 8.86 21.41
CA LYS A 112 36.53 9.83 20.79
C LYS A 112 35.80 10.62 19.68
N LEU A 113 35.27 11.80 20.02
CA LEU A 113 34.46 12.62 19.11
C LEU A 113 35.29 13.34 18.03
N ASN A 114 36.57 13.61 18.28
CA ASN A 114 37.51 14.17 17.29
C ASN A 114 38.94 13.68 17.55
N ASP A 115 39.89 14.09 16.70
CA ASP A 115 41.28 13.64 16.78
C ASP A 115 42.18 14.49 17.69
N THR A 116 41.60 15.39 18.48
CA THR A 116 42.35 16.13 19.50
C THR A 116 42.77 15.22 20.65
N THR A 117 43.75 15.67 21.44
CA THR A 117 44.30 14.95 22.60
C THR A 117 43.24 14.45 23.57
N TYR A 118 42.13 15.16 23.73
CA TYR A 118 41.07 14.82 24.68
C TYR A 118 39.85 14.16 24.04
N GLY A 119 39.74 14.15 22.71
CA GLY A 119 38.64 13.50 21.98
C GLY A 119 37.26 14.08 22.27
N VAL A 120 37.16 15.37 22.60
CA VAL A 120 35.93 16.10 22.97
C VAL A 120 35.65 17.24 22.00
N ILE A 121 34.41 17.72 21.95
CA ILE A 121 34.04 18.89 21.13
C ILE A 121 34.02 20.12 22.02
N VAL A 122 34.76 21.17 21.66
CA VAL A 122 34.73 22.46 22.37
C VAL A 122 33.99 23.48 21.49
N SER A 123 33.00 24.16 22.05
CA SER A 123 32.26 25.19 21.33
C SER A 123 33.09 26.47 21.11
N PRO A 124 32.71 27.34 20.17
CA PRO A 124 33.15 28.73 20.18
C PRO A 124 32.76 29.45 21.48
N TYR A 125 33.41 30.57 21.76
CA TYR A 125 33.04 31.48 22.84
C TYR A 125 31.67 32.11 22.57
N VAL A 126 30.75 31.98 23.51
CA VAL A 126 29.39 32.54 23.46
C VAL A 126 29.12 33.43 24.67
N ALA A 127 28.13 34.32 24.58
CA ALA A 127 27.74 35.15 25.72
C ALA A 127 27.10 34.33 26.85
N SER A 128 27.26 34.77 28.10
CA SER A 128 26.55 34.23 29.25
C SER A 128 25.04 34.16 29.00
N GLY A 129 24.41 33.04 29.36
CA GLY A 129 23.00 32.73 29.13
C GLY A 129 22.70 32.07 27.77
N SER A 130 23.68 31.93 26.88
CA SER A 130 23.46 31.32 25.55
C SER A 130 23.21 29.82 25.61
N LEU A 131 22.34 29.32 24.74
CA LEU A 131 22.22 27.89 24.42
C LEU A 131 23.30 27.53 23.39
N VAL A 132 24.26 26.71 23.80
CA VAL A 132 25.29 26.17 22.91
C VAL A 132 24.77 24.90 22.24
N THR A 133 25.03 24.76 20.95
CA THR A 133 24.75 23.55 20.17
C THR A 133 26.02 23.13 19.43
N VAL A 134 26.41 21.86 19.55
CA VAL A 134 27.50 21.27 18.77
C VAL A 134 26.99 20.07 17.99
N ASP A 135 27.47 19.92 16.75
CA ASP A 135 27.20 18.76 15.92
C ASP A 135 28.24 17.68 16.19
N VAL A 136 27.80 16.46 16.47
CA VAL A 136 28.67 15.29 16.58
C VAL A 136 29.08 14.85 15.18
N PRO A 137 30.38 14.68 14.87
CA PRO A 137 30.81 14.24 13.56
C PRO A 137 30.19 12.88 13.17
N PRO A 138 29.79 12.68 11.89
CA PRO A 138 29.27 11.41 11.42
C PRO A 138 30.21 10.23 11.71
N GLY A 139 29.64 9.07 12.00
CA GLY A 139 30.39 7.82 12.29
C GLY A 139 31.00 7.72 13.69
N LYS A 140 30.87 8.75 14.55
CA LYS A 140 31.37 8.70 15.93
C LYS A 140 30.45 7.97 16.91
N LEU A 141 29.17 7.86 16.58
CA LEU A 141 28.15 7.18 17.39
C LEU A 141 27.53 6.05 16.57
N SER A 142 27.30 4.93 17.23
CA SER A 142 26.67 3.73 16.67
C SER A 142 25.17 3.76 16.95
N LEU A 143 24.38 3.25 16.00
CA LEU A 143 22.95 3.08 16.16
C LEU A 143 22.64 2.06 17.25
N HIS A 144 21.51 2.24 17.92
CA HIS A 144 20.99 1.39 19.01
C HIS A 144 21.88 1.30 20.25
N GLN A 145 22.96 2.09 20.32
CA GLN A 145 23.86 2.15 21.47
C GLN A 145 23.44 3.24 22.45
N ASN A 146 23.47 2.90 23.74
CA ASN A 146 23.23 3.83 24.84
C ASN A 146 24.49 4.68 25.09
N TYR A 147 24.28 5.98 25.27
CA TYR A 147 25.29 6.96 25.57
C TYR A 147 24.87 7.86 26.73
N VAL A 148 25.87 8.47 27.37
CA VAL A 148 25.70 9.62 28.25
C VAL A 148 26.68 10.70 27.85
N PHE A 149 26.29 11.96 28.01
CA PHE A 149 27.20 13.08 27.84
C PHE A 149 27.03 14.10 28.95
N HIS A 150 28.08 14.89 29.13
CA HIS A 150 28.13 16.00 30.08
C HIS A 150 28.98 17.12 29.50
N THR A 151 28.88 18.30 30.10
CA THR A 151 29.58 19.50 29.62
C THR A 151 30.37 20.19 30.71
N SER A 152 31.40 20.93 30.29
CA SER A 152 32.17 21.82 31.16
C SER A 152 32.40 23.19 30.55
N ALA A 153 32.19 24.25 31.35
CA ALA A 153 32.41 25.63 30.93
C ALA A 153 33.85 26.12 31.16
N PHE A 154 34.30 27.03 30.29
CA PHE A 154 35.60 27.73 30.38
C PHE A 154 35.49 29.14 29.78
N ASP A 155 35.89 30.16 30.54
CA ASP A 155 35.76 31.59 30.21
C ASP A 155 37.01 32.20 29.56
N GLY A 156 38.08 31.40 29.38
CA GLY A 156 39.39 31.85 28.92
C GLY A 156 40.46 31.90 30.01
N SER A 157 40.05 31.83 31.28
CA SER A 157 40.90 31.84 32.47
C SER A 157 40.59 30.70 33.44
N LEU A 158 39.32 30.50 33.79
CA LEU A 158 38.83 29.57 34.79
C LEU A 158 37.90 28.51 34.18
N TYR A 159 38.03 27.28 34.66
CA TYR A 159 37.06 26.21 34.38
C TYR A 159 35.96 26.18 35.44
N GLU A 160 34.81 25.61 35.12
CA GLU A 160 33.93 25.12 36.17
C GLU A 160 34.61 24.01 36.99
N THR A 161 34.27 23.88 38.27
CA THR A 161 34.92 22.91 39.18
C THR A 161 34.38 21.49 39.05
N SER A 162 33.15 21.35 38.56
CA SER A 162 32.44 20.08 38.42
C SER A 162 31.67 20.07 37.12
N TRP A 163 31.69 18.95 36.42
CA TRP A 163 30.89 18.70 35.23
C TRP A 163 29.38 18.94 35.45
N SER A 164 28.67 19.23 34.37
CA SER A 164 27.20 19.18 34.35
C SER A 164 26.67 17.78 34.74
N PRO A 165 25.38 17.66 35.13
CA PRO A 165 24.74 16.36 35.20
C PRO A 165 24.85 15.57 33.89
N TRP A 166 24.89 14.24 33.98
CA TRP A 166 24.86 13.36 32.82
C TRP A 166 23.50 13.41 32.11
N ALA A 167 23.53 13.54 30.80
CA ALA A 167 22.38 13.40 29.92
C ALA A 167 22.43 12.05 29.19
N PRO A 168 21.54 11.09 29.53
CA PRO A 168 21.43 9.83 28.82
C PRO A 168 20.70 10.02 27.48
N PHE A 169 21.23 9.41 26.43
CA PHE A 169 20.61 9.37 25.11
C PHE A 169 20.98 8.10 24.34
N ARG A 170 20.13 7.72 23.40
CA ARG A 170 20.34 6.59 22.49
C ARG A 170 20.13 7.08 21.07
N VAL A 171 21.02 6.69 20.15
CA VAL A 171 20.86 7.03 18.74
C VAL A 171 20.06 5.92 18.07
N GLU A 172 19.00 6.27 17.35
CA GLU A 172 18.14 5.33 16.65
C GLU A 172 17.93 5.79 15.21
N PRO A 173 17.83 4.83 14.26
CA PRO A 173 17.53 5.18 12.88
C PRO A 173 16.07 5.67 12.76
N PRO A 174 15.80 6.60 11.82
CA PRO A 174 14.45 6.98 11.46
C PRO A 174 13.54 5.84 10.99
N VAL A 175 14.11 4.80 10.37
CA VAL A 175 13.41 3.56 9.98
C VAL A 175 14.18 2.36 10.50
N ASP A 176 13.47 1.46 11.18
CA ASP A 176 13.95 0.13 11.59
C ASP A 176 12.77 -0.85 11.53
N LEU A 177 12.72 -1.62 10.44
CA LEU A 177 11.71 -2.66 10.26
C LEU A 177 12.35 -4.02 10.51
N THR A 178 11.95 -4.69 11.57
CA THR A 178 12.32 -6.09 11.80
C THR A 178 11.51 -6.99 10.86
N LEU A 179 12.17 -7.78 10.03
CA LEU A 179 11.53 -8.59 9.00
C LEU A 179 11.30 -10.04 9.47
N PRO A 180 10.26 -10.72 8.98
CA PRO A 180 10.12 -12.15 9.18
C PRO A 180 11.26 -12.90 8.46
N ALA A 181 11.57 -14.10 8.94
CA ALA A 181 12.52 -14.96 8.24
C ALA A 181 11.90 -15.43 6.91
N PRO A 182 12.66 -15.44 5.81
CA PRO A 182 12.16 -15.89 4.52
C PRO A 182 11.87 -17.40 4.52
N ASP A 183 10.75 -17.78 3.92
CA ASP A 183 10.37 -19.15 3.59
C ASP A 183 10.41 -19.33 2.07
N TYR A 184 11.55 -19.81 1.56
CA TYR A 184 11.73 -20.04 0.13
C TYR A 184 10.86 -21.16 -0.46
N THR A 185 10.13 -21.90 0.38
CA THR A 185 9.20 -22.96 -0.02
C THR A 185 7.75 -22.48 -0.14
N ALA A 186 7.46 -21.25 0.29
CA ALA A 186 6.12 -20.67 0.19
C ALA A 186 5.68 -20.56 -1.28
N PRO A 187 4.47 -21.04 -1.64
CA PRO A 187 3.95 -20.91 -3.00
C PRO A 187 3.67 -19.44 -3.31
N ASP A 188 3.79 -19.07 -4.59
CA ASP A 188 3.39 -17.73 -5.04
C ASP A 188 1.86 -17.61 -4.96
N PRO A 189 1.33 -16.47 -4.49
CA PRO A 189 -0.11 -16.24 -4.46
C PRO A 189 -0.68 -16.20 -5.88
N SER A 190 -1.94 -16.64 -6.03
CA SER A 190 -2.63 -16.59 -7.31
C SER A 190 -3.50 -15.34 -7.36
N ALA A 191 -3.27 -14.49 -8.36
CA ALA A 191 -4.12 -13.32 -8.57
C ALA A 191 -5.55 -13.66 -9.05
N LEU A 192 -5.79 -14.92 -9.43
CA LEU A 192 -7.14 -15.44 -9.72
C LEU A 192 -7.96 -15.65 -8.44
N ASP A 193 -7.30 -15.71 -7.27
CA ASP A 193 -7.95 -15.92 -5.97
C ASP A 193 -8.37 -14.60 -5.32
N ASN A 194 -8.09 -13.46 -5.95
CA ASN A 194 -8.48 -12.14 -5.47
C ASN A 194 -10.00 -12.04 -5.30
N PRO A 195 -10.50 -11.53 -4.15
CA PRO A 195 -11.93 -11.36 -3.94
C PRO A 195 -12.52 -10.34 -4.93
N PRO A 196 -13.81 -10.45 -5.25
CA PRO A 196 -14.47 -9.47 -6.11
C PRO A 196 -14.60 -8.12 -5.38
N SER A 197 -14.61 -7.03 -6.15
CA SER A 197 -14.77 -5.67 -5.61
C SER A 197 -15.84 -4.90 -6.39
N GLY A 198 -16.56 -4.02 -5.69
CA GLY A 198 -17.44 -3.03 -6.30
C GLY A 198 -16.71 -1.73 -6.66
N LEU A 199 -15.40 -1.64 -6.39
CA LEU A 199 -14.61 -0.43 -6.62
C LEU A 199 -14.28 -0.25 -8.10
N GLN A 200 -14.89 0.76 -8.72
CA GLN A 200 -14.59 1.13 -10.09
C GLN A 200 -13.27 1.91 -10.19
N THR A 201 -12.27 1.32 -10.85
CA THR A 201 -10.93 1.89 -11.01
C THR A 201 -10.52 1.92 -12.47
N LYS A 202 -10.62 3.09 -13.09
CA LYS A 202 -10.40 3.26 -14.53
C LYS A 202 -8.91 3.27 -14.90
N PRO A 203 -8.54 2.86 -16.13
CA PRO A 203 -7.21 3.09 -16.68
C PRO A 203 -6.80 4.57 -16.67
N LEU A 204 -5.49 4.83 -16.62
CA LEU A 204 -4.95 6.19 -16.62
C LEU A 204 -5.33 6.93 -17.91
N GLY A 205 -5.89 8.13 -17.77
CA GLY A 205 -6.29 8.95 -18.91
C GLY A 205 -7.54 8.45 -19.65
N ALA A 206 -8.29 7.50 -19.08
CA ALA A 206 -9.56 7.06 -19.65
C ALA A 206 -10.56 8.23 -19.70
N GLY A 207 -10.89 8.68 -20.92
CA GLY A 207 -11.99 9.60 -21.20
C GLY A 207 -13.30 8.85 -21.49
N ALA A 208 -14.42 9.38 -21.02
CA ALA A 208 -15.76 8.78 -21.14
C ALA A 208 -16.16 8.59 -22.61
N THR A 209 -16.10 7.37 -23.14
CA THR A 209 -16.49 7.14 -24.55
C THR A 209 -17.44 5.96 -24.79
N LEU A 210 -17.65 5.07 -23.81
CA LEU A 210 -18.67 4.00 -23.93
C LEU A 210 -19.53 3.84 -22.68
N ALA A 211 -19.67 4.90 -21.88
CA ALA A 211 -20.72 4.92 -20.90
C ALA A 211 -22.05 4.76 -21.68
N ALA A 212 -22.81 3.71 -21.36
CA ALA A 212 -24.24 3.77 -21.59
C ALA A 212 -24.71 5.13 -21.05
N LYS A 213 -25.60 5.85 -21.74
CA LYS A 213 -26.18 7.07 -21.18
C LYS A 213 -26.94 6.65 -19.92
N THR A 214 -26.26 6.62 -18.78
CA THR A 214 -26.81 6.24 -17.49
C THR A 214 -27.76 7.35 -17.12
N LYS A 215 -29.03 7.16 -17.44
CA LYS A 215 -30.09 7.96 -16.85
C LYS A 215 -30.15 7.56 -15.37
N PRO A 216 -30.52 8.50 -14.47
CA PRO A 216 -30.85 8.13 -13.10
C PRO A 216 -31.83 6.96 -13.12
N ALA A 217 -31.63 5.98 -12.22
CA ALA A 217 -32.51 4.83 -12.07
C ALA A 217 -33.99 5.25 -12.20
N ALA A 218 -34.63 4.78 -13.26
CA ALA A 218 -35.97 5.17 -13.66
C ALA A 218 -36.91 3.97 -13.61
N GLU A 219 -38.16 4.20 -13.20
CA GLU A 219 -39.20 3.21 -13.42
C GLU A 219 -39.42 3.06 -14.93
N GLN A 220 -39.63 1.82 -15.37
CA GLN A 220 -39.81 1.46 -16.78
C GLN A 220 -41.23 0.90 -16.92
N CYS A 221 -42.13 1.67 -17.53
CA CYS A 221 -43.56 1.43 -17.48
C CYS A 221 -44.19 1.26 -18.87
N SER A 222 -45.30 0.52 -18.92
CA SER A 222 -46.18 0.46 -20.10
C SER A 222 -46.84 1.82 -20.37
N ALA A 223 -47.54 1.96 -21.50
CA ALA A 223 -48.53 3.04 -21.62
C ALA A 223 -49.66 2.84 -20.59
N LYS A 224 -50.32 3.94 -20.21
CA LYS A 224 -51.58 3.88 -19.46
C LYS A 224 -52.70 3.44 -20.39
N ASP A 225 -53.63 2.64 -19.88
CA ASP A 225 -54.87 2.35 -20.59
C ASP A 225 -55.96 3.40 -20.31
N ASP A 226 -57.15 3.18 -20.89
CA ASP A 226 -58.31 4.06 -20.77
C ASP A 226 -58.84 4.18 -19.32
N ASP A 227 -58.52 3.21 -18.47
CA ASP A 227 -58.89 3.18 -17.05
C ASP A 227 -57.77 3.77 -16.15
N GLY A 228 -56.73 4.35 -16.75
CA GLY A 228 -55.60 4.94 -16.02
C GLY A 228 -54.63 3.91 -15.45
N ARG A 229 -54.79 2.62 -15.79
CA ARG A 229 -53.96 1.52 -15.30
C ARG A 229 -52.66 1.40 -16.08
N GLN A 230 -51.61 1.00 -15.39
CA GLN A 230 -50.26 0.86 -15.92
C GLN A 230 -49.51 -0.24 -15.19
N VAL A 231 -48.61 -0.92 -15.88
CA VAL A 231 -47.63 -1.81 -15.23
C VAL A 231 -46.23 -1.25 -15.39
N CYS A 232 -45.41 -1.44 -14.36
CA CYS A 232 -44.05 -0.93 -14.34
C CYS A 232 -43.10 -1.97 -13.75
N PHE A 233 -41.90 -2.04 -14.29
CA PHE A 233 -40.74 -2.37 -13.47
C PHE A 233 -40.36 -1.10 -12.70
N GLY A 234 -40.48 -1.14 -11.38
CA GLY A 234 -40.03 -0.05 -10.54
C GLY A 234 -38.50 -0.02 -10.44
N LYS A 235 -37.99 1.00 -9.75
CA LYS A 235 -36.54 1.14 -9.52
C LYS A 235 -36.03 -0.02 -8.69
N GLN A 236 -34.79 -0.46 -8.95
CA GLN A 236 -34.14 -1.42 -8.05
C GLN A 236 -34.17 -0.92 -6.60
N LEU A 237 -34.36 -1.80 -5.63
CA LEU A 237 -34.45 -1.46 -4.20
C LEU A 237 -33.17 -1.82 -3.46
N THR A 238 -32.76 -1.01 -2.50
CA THR A 238 -31.76 -1.41 -1.51
C THR A 238 -32.36 -2.36 -0.48
N LYS A 239 -31.51 -3.04 0.31
CA LYS A 239 -31.95 -3.90 1.42
C LYS A 239 -32.85 -3.16 2.42
N ASP A 240 -32.58 -1.88 2.67
CA ASP A 240 -33.33 -1.06 3.63
C ASP A 240 -34.66 -0.53 3.03
N GLU A 241 -34.75 -0.44 1.70
CA GLU A 241 -35.96 -0.03 0.97
C GLU A 241 -36.93 -1.20 0.76
N ALA A 242 -36.44 -2.44 0.74
CA ALA A 242 -37.24 -3.63 0.50
C ALA A 242 -38.15 -3.99 1.71
N PRO A 243 -39.38 -4.52 1.47
CA PRO A 243 -40.21 -5.03 2.57
C PRO A 243 -39.50 -6.11 3.39
N LYS A 244 -39.72 -6.16 4.71
CA LYS A 244 -38.99 -7.07 5.62
C LYS A 244 -38.94 -8.54 5.18
N LYS A 245 -40.05 -9.07 4.63
CA LYS A 245 -40.11 -10.45 4.13
C LYS A 245 -39.25 -10.66 2.88
N VAL A 246 -39.25 -9.68 1.99
CA VAL A 246 -38.41 -9.63 0.78
C VAL A 246 -36.94 -9.53 1.20
N ALA A 247 -36.59 -8.58 2.06
CA ALA A 247 -35.23 -8.42 2.59
C ALA A 247 -34.71 -9.67 3.33
N ALA A 248 -35.58 -10.39 4.06
CA ALA A 248 -35.22 -11.64 4.73
C ALA A 248 -35.00 -12.80 3.75
N LYS A 249 -35.79 -12.88 2.67
CA LYS A 249 -35.60 -13.88 1.61
C LYS A 249 -34.35 -13.61 0.80
N MET A 250 -34.06 -12.34 0.51
CA MET A 250 -32.82 -11.91 -0.12
C MET A 250 -31.63 -12.40 0.68
N ALA A 251 -31.60 -12.15 2.00
CA ALA A 251 -30.48 -12.52 2.87
C ALA A 251 -30.27 -14.04 3.13
N ALA A 252 -30.99 -14.94 2.43
CA ALA A 252 -31.02 -16.37 2.73
C ALA A 252 -30.18 -17.25 1.78
N ALA A 253 -29.36 -16.66 0.90
CA ALA A 253 -28.53 -17.26 -0.13
C ALA A 253 -29.21 -18.25 -1.09
N SER A 254 -28.87 -18.17 -2.38
CA SER A 254 -28.95 -19.29 -3.30
C SER A 254 -27.57 -19.93 -3.47
N ASP A 255 -27.53 -21.16 -3.98
CA ASP A 255 -26.29 -21.85 -4.38
C ASP A 255 -25.51 -21.03 -5.43
N GLU A 256 -24.24 -21.39 -5.64
CA GLU A 256 -23.34 -20.80 -6.66
C GLU A 256 -24.06 -20.54 -8.00
N ILE A 257 -24.10 -19.26 -8.42
CA ILE A 257 -24.79 -18.85 -9.64
C ILE A 257 -23.83 -18.89 -10.82
N ALA A 258 -24.17 -19.68 -11.84
CA ALA A 258 -23.46 -19.80 -13.10
C ALA A 258 -21.95 -20.15 -12.98
N GLY A 259 -21.52 -20.79 -11.89
CA GLY A 259 -20.10 -21.11 -11.69
C GLY A 259 -19.27 -19.95 -11.10
N ILE A 260 -19.92 -18.95 -10.50
CA ILE A 260 -19.27 -17.84 -9.79
C ILE A 260 -19.54 -18.00 -8.29
N PRO A 261 -18.61 -18.59 -7.51
CA PRO A 261 -18.85 -18.97 -6.10
C PRO A 261 -19.23 -17.81 -5.17
N TRP A 262 -18.79 -16.60 -5.49
CA TRP A 262 -19.04 -15.39 -4.70
C TRP A 262 -20.28 -14.62 -5.17
N CYS A 263 -20.93 -15.02 -6.27
CA CYS A 263 -22.17 -14.42 -6.75
C CYS A 263 -23.37 -15.15 -6.13
N ASN A 264 -24.16 -14.41 -5.34
CA ASN A 264 -25.35 -14.93 -4.69
C ASN A 264 -26.44 -13.84 -4.60
N THR A 265 -27.63 -14.22 -4.15
CA THR A 265 -28.77 -13.29 -4.01
C THR A 265 -28.90 -12.61 -2.65
N ASP A 266 -27.86 -12.69 -1.79
CA ASP A 266 -27.91 -12.22 -0.39
C ASP A 266 -28.29 -10.75 -0.23
N PHE A 267 -27.86 -9.90 -1.17
CA PHE A 267 -28.24 -8.50 -1.24
C PHE A 267 -27.93 -7.89 -2.62
N PRO A 268 -28.60 -6.78 -3.00
CA PRO A 268 -28.32 -6.09 -4.25
C PRO A 268 -26.91 -5.53 -4.20
N SER A 269 -26.09 -5.92 -5.17
CA SER A 269 -24.69 -5.55 -5.24
C SER A 269 -24.19 -5.66 -6.67
N ILE A 270 -23.16 -4.87 -6.99
CA ILE A 270 -22.44 -4.98 -8.25
C ILE A 270 -20.98 -5.23 -7.89
N LEU A 271 -20.53 -6.45 -8.13
CA LEU A 271 -19.21 -6.94 -7.74
C LEU A 271 -18.52 -7.54 -8.96
N SER A 272 -17.22 -7.31 -9.09
CA SER A 272 -16.43 -7.79 -10.22
C SER A 272 -15.04 -8.21 -9.79
N THR A 273 -14.57 -9.33 -10.31
CA THR A 273 -13.13 -9.58 -10.50
C THR A 273 -12.71 -9.01 -11.86
N ARG A 274 -11.45 -9.24 -12.27
CA ARG A 274 -10.98 -8.85 -13.61
C ARG A 274 -11.67 -9.62 -14.74
N GLN A 275 -12.22 -10.80 -14.46
CA GLN A 275 -12.70 -11.78 -15.45
C GLN A 275 -14.18 -12.16 -15.29
N ALA A 276 -14.80 -11.88 -14.13
CA ALA A 276 -16.19 -12.18 -13.88
C ALA A 276 -16.89 -11.04 -13.14
N GLN A 277 -18.18 -10.83 -13.43
CA GLN A 277 -19.03 -9.85 -12.75
C GLN A 277 -20.35 -10.47 -12.33
N CYS A 278 -20.89 -10.02 -11.19
CA CYS A 278 -22.23 -10.29 -10.69
C CYS A 278 -22.92 -8.95 -10.37
N ASP A 279 -24.08 -8.69 -10.98
CA ASP A 279 -24.97 -7.56 -10.71
C ASP A 279 -26.33 -8.11 -10.26
N VAL A 280 -26.62 -7.95 -8.96
CA VAL A 280 -27.83 -8.47 -8.30
C VAL A 280 -28.74 -7.28 -8.01
N ARG A 281 -29.99 -7.36 -8.46
CA ARG A 281 -30.98 -6.30 -8.32
C ARG A 281 -32.30 -6.83 -7.77
N SER A 282 -32.87 -6.12 -6.80
CA SER A 282 -34.26 -6.34 -6.37
C SER A 282 -35.19 -5.44 -7.17
N VAL A 283 -35.93 -5.99 -8.13
CA VAL A 283 -36.78 -5.24 -9.05
C VAL A 283 -38.27 -5.48 -8.71
N PRO A 284 -39.03 -4.44 -8.34
CA PRO A 284 -40.47 -4.57 -8.15
C PRO A 284 -41.22 -4.53 -9.49
N VAL A 285 -42.14 -5.44 -9.70
CA VAL A 285 -43.16 -5.38 -10.76
C VAL A 285 -44.44 -4.84 -10.13
N VAL A 286 -44.92 -3.70 -10.64
CA VAL A 286 -45.99 -2.91 -10.03
C VAL A 286 -47.17 -2.79 -10.98
N ILE A 287 -48.38 -3.07 -10.49
CA ILE A 287 -49.64 -2.64 -11.11
C ILE A 287 -50.06 -1.35 -10.41
N ARG A 288 -50.40 -0.31 -11.18
CA ARG A 288 -50.89 0.97 -10.66
C ARG A 288 -52.15 1.42 -11.38
N THR A 289 -53.00 2.14 -10.67
CA THR A 289 -54.12 2.92 -11.21
C THR A 289 -53.90 4.39 -10.86
N ASP A 290 -53.89 5.26 -11.86
CA ASP A 290 -53.68 6.70 -11.70
C ASP A 290 -52.42 7.08 -10.89
N GLY A 291 -51.38 6.24 -10.96
CA GLY A 291 -50.09 6.42 -10.29
C GLY A 291 -50.01 5.84 -8.87
N VAL A 292 -51.12 5.32 -8.32
CA VAL A 292 -51.16 4.65 -7.02
C VAL A 292 -50.89 3.16 -7.21
N PRO A 293 -49.94 2.54 -6.48
CA PRO A 293 -49.72 1.09 -6.50
C PRO A 293 -50.95 0.32 -6.01
N ASP A 294 -51.50 -0.54 -6.86
CA ASP A 294 -52.55 -1.49 -6.52
C ASP A 294 -51.95 -2.81 -6.02
N ALA A 295 -50.88 -3.28 -6.70
CA ALA A 295 -50.19 -4.51 -6.35
C ALA A 295 -48.69 -4.45 -6.71
N ILE A 296 -47.87 -5.16 -5.95
CA ILE A 296 -46.42 -5.25 -6.15
C ILE A 296 -45.95 -6.70 -5.98
N ALA A 297 -45.31 -7.24 -7.01
CA ALA A 297 -44.49 -8.45 -6.93
C ALA A 297 -43.02 -8.05 -6.91
N TYR A 298 -42.18 -8.74 -6.13
CA TYR A 298 -40.74 -8.44 -6.04
C TYR A 298 -39.95 -9.59 -6.64
N PHE A 299 -39.00 -9.27 -7.51
CA PHE A 299 -38.09 -10.22 -8.14
C PHE A 299 -36.65 -9.89 -7.80
N MET A 300 -35.82 -10.91 -7.70
CA MET A 300 -34.37 -10.80 -7.81
C MET A 300 -33.99 -11.07 -9.26
N PHE A 301 -33.32 -10.10 -9.87
CA PHE A 301 -32.62 -10.28 -11.13
C PHE A 301 -31.13 -10.38 -10.83
N VAL A 302 -30.51 -11.46 -11.28
CA VAL A 302 -29.07 -11.66 -11.19
C VAL A 302 -28.54 -11.73 -12.60
N ARG A 303 -27.63 -10.82 -12.93
CA ARG A 303 -26.89 -10.84 -14.18
C ARG A 303 -25.44 -11.15 -13.87
N THR A 304 -24.91 -12.18 -14.50
CA THR A 304 -23.48 -12.47 -14.46
C THR A 304 -22.88 -12.35 -15.84
N LEU A 305 -21.62 -11.89 -15.89
CA LEU A 305 -20.83 -11.81 -17.10
C LEU A 305 -19.50 -12.53 -16.83
N GLN A 306 -19.13 -13.46 -17.70
CA GLN A 306 -17.89 -14.25 -17.62
C GLN A 306 -17.07 -14.05 -18.88
N LEU A 307 -15.82 -13.62 -18.72
CA LEU A 307 -14.90 -13.28 -19.81
C LEU A 307 -13.94 -14.44 -20.08
N ASP A 308 -14.51 -15.60 -20.37
CA ASP A 308 -13.86 -16.92 -20.43
C ASP A 308 -13.39 -17.32 -21.85
N GLY A 309 -13.94 -16.68 -22.88
CA GLY A 309 -13.66 -16.98 -24.28
C GLY A 309 -12.53 -16.14 -24.88
N ALA A 310 -11.86 -16.73 -25.88
CA ALA A 310 -10.85 -16.00 -26.66
C ALA A 310 -11.49 -14.91 -27.55
N ASN A 311 -12.61 -15.23 -28.19
CA ASN A 311 -13.37 -14.32 -29.06
C ASN A 311 -14.85 -14.24 -28.66
N SER A 312 -15.16 -14.61 -27.42
CA SER A 312 -16.49 -14.62 -26.85
C SER A 312 -16.46 -14.35 -25.36
N PHE A 313 -17.62 -13.99 -24.81
CA PHE A 313 -17.88 -13.95 -23.39
C PHE A 313 -19.35 -14.33 -23.15
N THR A 314 -19.68 -14.71 -21.93
CA THR A 314 -20.98 -15.30 -21.61
C THR A 314 -21.73 -14.41 -20.63
N GLU A 315 -22.99 -14.13 -20.92
CA GLU A 315 -23.93 -13.53 -19.97
C GLU A 315 -24.88 -14.63 -19.46
N ASN A 316 -25.16 -14.64 -18.17
CA ASN A 316 -26.22 -15.45 -17.58
C ASN A 316 -27.18 -14.54 -16.80
N LEU A 317 -28.47 -14.71 -17.06
CA LEU A 317 -29.55 -14.01 -16.39
C LEU A 317 -30.39 -15.02 -15.62
N LEU A 318 -30.46 -14.83 -14.31
CA LEU A 318 -31.35 -15.55 -13.40
C LEU A 318 -32.42 -14.59 -12.89
N ILE A 319 -33.68 -15.03 -12.96
CA ILE A 319 -34.84 -14.32 -12.44
C ILE A 319 -35.54 -15.22 -11.42
N GLU A 320 -35.75 -14.71 -10.22
CA GLU A 320 -36.48 -15.44 -9.18
C GLU A 320 -37.40 -14.51 -8.36
N PRO A 321 -38.60 -14.96 -7.97
CA PRO A 321 -39.44 -14.20 -7.06
C PRO A 321 -38.80 -14.08 -5.67
N ALA A 322 -38.73 -12.87 -5.14
CA ALA A 322 -38.30 -12.60 -3.77
C ALA A 322 -39.43 -12.77 -2.73
N GLN A 323 -40.65 -13.03 -3.22
CA GLN A 323 -41.85 -13.37 -2.45
C GLN A 323 -42.83 -14.15 -3.33
N GLN A 324 -43.80 -14.83 -2.71
CA GLN A 324 -44.88 -15.48 -3.46
C GLN A 324 -45.61 -14.45 -4.33
N ILE A 325 -45.90 -14.81 -5.57
CA ILE A 325 -46.63 -13.93 -6.48
C ILE A 325 -48.02 -13.61 -5.89
N PRO A 326 -48.37 -12.31 -5.71
CA PRO A 326 -49.67 -11.91 -5.18
C PRO A 326 -50.85 -12.35 -6.05
N LEU A 327 -52.03 -12.50 -5.43
CA LEU A 327 -53.27 -12.90 -6.12
C LEU A 327 -53.73 -11.88 -7.18
N ASP A 328 -53.28 -10.63 -7.07
CA ASP A 328 -53.61 -9.53 -7.99
C ASP A 328 -52.96 -9.70 -9.39
N PHE A 329 -51.98 -10.59 -9.50
CA PHE A 329 -51.34 -10.95 -10.77
C PHE A 329 -51.89 -12.29 -11.25
N ALA A 330 -52.69 -12.31 -12.31
CA ALA A 330 -53.11 -13.57 -12.93
C ALA A 330 -51.90 -14.29 -13.55
N GLU A 331 -51.00 -13.54 -14.18
CA GLU A 331 -49.75 -14.05 -14.75
C GLU A 331 -48.72 -12.91 -14.83
N ILE A 332 -47.46 -13.23 -14.55
CA ILE A 332 -46.30 -12.41 -14.87
C ILE A 332 -45.45 -13.24 -15.82
N ASP A 333 -45.37 -12.88 -17.10
CA ASP A 333 -44.51 -13.56 -18.08
C ASP A 333 -43.34 -12.64 -18.44
N LEU A 334 -42.12 -13.09 -18.16
CA LEU A 334 -40.89 -12.34 -18.39
C LEU A 334 -40.08 -13.05 -19.48
N ASN A 335 -40.09 -12.47 -20.67
CA ASN A 335 -39.34 -12.98 -21.80
C ASN A 335 -38.07 -12.18 -22.02
N LEU A 336 -37.08 -12.81 -22.64
CA LEU A 336 -35.89 -12.11 -23.05
C LEU A 336 -36.21 -11.32 -24.33
N GLY A 337 -36.28 -9.99 -24.22
CA GLY A 337 -36.67 -9.11 -25.31
C GLY A 337 -35.56 -8.94 -26.32
N LYS A 338 -34.42 -8.40 -25.86
CA LYS A 338 -33.27 -8.12 -26.73
C LYS A 338 -31.97 -7.97 -25.94
N HIS A 339 -30.88 -8.55 -26.45
CA HIS A 339 -29.55 -8.16 -26.03
C HIS A 339 -29.00 -7.03 -26.91
N PHE A 340 -28.31 -6.11 -26.26
CA PHE A 340 -27.56 -5.04 -26.88
C PHE A 340 -26.09 -5.21 -26.56
N CYS A 341 -25.26 -4.64 -27.40
CA CYS A 341 -23.85 -4.50 -27.12
C CYS A 341 -23.36 -3.22 -27.77
N GLN A 342 -22.88 -2.27 -26.98
CA GLN A 342 -22.19 -1.10 -27.53
C GLN A 342 -20.81 -1.53 -28.02
N GLY A 343 -20.43 -1.07 -29.21
CA GLY A 343 -19.23 -1.53 -29.92
C GLY A 343 -19.57 -2.60 -30.95
N SER A 344 -18.59 -3.39 -31.37
CA SER A 344 -18.71 -4.38 -32.44
C SER A 344 -19.03 -5.80 -31.97
N CYS A 345 -19.20 -6.01 -30.66
CA CYS A 345 -19.67 -7.27 -30.09
C CYS A 345 -21.09 -7.62 -30.54
N LYS A 346 -21.34 -8.91 -30.72
CA LYS A 346 -22.59 -9.47 -31.25
C LYS A 346 -23.16 -10.50 -30.27
N PRO A 347 -24.30 -10.22 -29.63
CA PRO A 347 -25.01 -11.23 -28.86
C PRO A 347 -25.56 -12.32 -29.79
N ILE A 348 -25.45 -13.57 -29.38
CA ILE A 348 -26.12 -14.72 -30.00
C ILE A 348 -27.45 -14.88 -29.28
N GLN A 349 -28.49 -14.26 -29.84
CA GLN A 349 -29.81 -14.23 -29.22
C GLN A 349 -30.33 -15.65 -28.98
N PRO A 350 -30.58 -16.06 -27.72
CA PRO A 350 -31.15 -17.36 -27.43
C PRO A 350 -32.62 -17.40 -27.83
N ASP A 351 -33.11 -18.57 -28.24
CA ASP A 351 -34.54 -18.78 -28.50
C ASP A 351 -35.29 -19.09 -27.19
N ALA A 352 -36.62 -19.11 -27.26
CA ALA A 352 -37.48 -19.32 -26.08
C ALA A 352 -37.26 -20.67 -25.38
N SER A 353 -36.73 -21.69 -26.08
CA SER A 353 -36.44 -23.00 -25.50
C SER A 353 -35.14 -23.02 -24.68
N ALA A 354 -34.32 -21.97 -24.76
CA ALA A 354 -33.07 -21.86 -24.01
C ALA A 354 -33.26 -21.56 -22.51
N TRP A 355 -34.46 -21.17 -22.09
CA TRP A 355 -34.78 -20.99 -20.68
C TRP A 355 -34.72 -22.32 -19.92
N LYS A 356 -34.01 -22.33 -18.81
CA LYS A 356 -34.11 -23.36 -17.78
C LYS A 356 -35.13 -22.88 -16.75
N GLY A 357 -36.16 -23.70 -16.50
CA GLY A 357 -37.30 -23.28 -15.69
C GLY A 357 -38.35 -22.56 -16.53
N LYS A 358 -39.50 -22.27 -15.92
CA LYS A 358 -40.54 -21.47 -16.59
C LYS A 358 -40.22 -20.01 -16.36
N ASN A 359 -40.37 -19.19 -17.40
CA ASN A 359 -40.15 -17.75 -17.35
C ASN A 359 -41.45 -16.97 -17.11
N TRP A 360 -42.50 -17.65 -16.64
CA TRP A 360 -43.78 -17.07 -16.28
C TRP A 360 -44.24 -17.61 -14.93
N TRP A 361 -44.91 -16.76 -14.16
CA TRP A 361 -45.37 -17.07 -12.80
C TRP A 361 -46.84 -16.75 -12.64
N VAL A 362 -47.54 -17.62 -11.91
CA VAL A 362 -48.93 -17.42 -11.47
C VAL A 362 -49.00 -17.27 -9.94
N PRO A 363 -50.14 -16.88 -9.34
CA PRO A 363 -50.23 -16.64 -7.91
C PRO A 363 -49.69 -17.78 -7.04
N GLY A 364 -48.90 -17.43 -6.04
CA GLY A 364 -48.32 -18.36 -5.08
C GLY A 364 -47.02 -19.05 -5.51
N GLU A 365 -46.61 -18.94 -6.79
CA GLU A 365 -45.36 -19.55 -7.28
C GLU A 365 -44.09 -18.80 -6.83
N MET A 366 -42.97 -19.53 -6.82
CA MET A 366 -41.65 -19.11 -6.31
C MET A 366 -40.48 -19.75 -7.08
N HIS A 367 -40.71 -20.28 -8.29
CA HIS A 367 -39.66 -20.96 -9.06
C HIS A 367 -38.72 -19.95 -9.73
N SER A 368 -37.52 -20.37 -10.10
CA SER A 368 -36.55 -19.52 -10.81
C SER A 368 -36.51 -19.84 -12.31
N ALA A 369 -36.12 -18.84 -13.10
CA ALA A 369 -35.90 -18.94 -14.55
C ALA A 369 -34.48 -18.47 -14.88
N GLU A 370 -33.74 -19.24 -15.66
CA GLU A 370 -32.36 -18.94 -16.02
C GLU A 370 -32.16 -19.03 -17.53
N ILE A 371 -31.39 -18.10 -18.11
CA ILE A 371 -30.99 -18.13 -19.50
C ILE A 371 -29.54 -17.69 -19.67
N THR A 372 -28.84 -18.33 -20.60
CA THR A 372 -27.44 -18.04 -20.92
C THR A 372 -27.33 -17.53 -22.35
N THR A 373 -26.62 -16.42 -22.52
CA THR A 373 -26.41 -15.73 -23.80
C THR A 373 -24.92 -15.57 -24.07
N PRO A 374 -24.39 -16.18 -25.14
CA PRO A 374 -23.04 -15.88 -25.60
C PRO A 374 -23.00 -14.55 -26.36
N TYR A 375 -21.92 -13.81 -26.17
CA TYR A 375 -21.52 -12.68 -27.01
C TYR A 375 -20.25 -13.07 -27.77
N THR A 376 -20.17 -12.68 -29.03
CA THR A 376 -18.99 -12.88 -29.88
C THR A 376 -18.44 -11.55 -30.35
N TRP A 377 -17.15 -11.49 -30.65
CA TRP A 377 -16.52 -10.31 -31.23
C TRP A 377 -15.46 -10.70 -32.25
N ASP A 378 -15.08 -9.76 -33.11
CA ASP A 378 -14.09 -10.02 -34.16
C ASP A 378 -12.67 -9.98 -33.60
N ALA A 379 -12.10 -11.17 -33.39
CA ALA A 379 -10.73 -11.32 -32.91
C ALA A 379 -9.68 -11.47 -34.04
N SER A 380 -10.05 -11.24 -35.31
CA SER A 380 -9.16 -11.47 -36.47
C SER A 380 -8.10 -10.38 -36.67
N GLY A 381 -8.31 -9.19 -36.09
CA GLY A 381 -7.31 -8.13 -36.05
C GLY A 381 -6.04 -8.55 -35.30
N VAL A 382 -4.94 -7.85 -35.52
CA VAL A 382 -3.68 -8.04 -34.79
C VAL A 382 -3.35 -6.76 -34.05
N ASN A 383 -2.94 -6.86 -32.78
CA ASN A 383 -2.59 -5.71 -31.94
C ASN A 383 -3.70 -4.65 -31.83
N THR A 384 -4.96 -5.10 -31.83
CA THR A 384 -6.14 -4.23 -31.68
C THR A 384 -6.76 -4.40 -30.30
N GLN A 385 -7.36 -3.31 -29.83
CA GLN A 385 -8.11 -3.23 -28.60
C GLN A 385 -9.50 -2.69 -28.93
N GLU A 386 -10.53 -3.35 -28.44
CA GLU A 386 -11.91 -2.92 -28.54
C GLU A 386 -12.51 -2.81 -27.14
N LEU A 387 -13.45 -1.88 -26.98
CA LEU A 387 -14.19 -1.72 -25.74
C LEU A 387 -15.66 -2.01 -26.01
N PHE A 388 -16.29 -2.76 -25.11
CA PHE A 388 -17.66 -3.23 -25.21
C PHE A 388 -18.47 -2.90 -23.97
N LYS A 389 -19.77 -2.78 -24.17
CA LYS A 389 -20.76 -2.62 -23.11
C LYS A 389 -21.98 -3.49 -23.40
N PRO A 390 -22.04 -4.72 -22.85
CA PRO A 390 -23.22 -5.57 -23.02
C PRO A 390 -24.38 -5.00 -22.20
N ASP A 391 -25.60 -5.14 -22.71
CA ASP A 391 -26.82 -4.73 -22.04
C ASP A 391 -27.95 -5.67 -22.46
N VAL A 392 -29.00 -5.78 -21.63
CA VAL A 392 -30.12 -6.70 -21.84
C VAL A 392 -31.43 -6.03 -21.50
N GLN A 393 -32.45 -6.29 -22.32
CA GLN A 393 -33.84 -5.93 -22.06
C GLN A 393 -34.69 -7.17 -21.83
N ILE A 394 -35.37 -7.18 -20.70
CA ILE A 394 -36.36 -8.19 -20.29
C ILE A 394 -37.73 -7.61 -20.61
N ASP A 395 -38.51 -8.26 -21.46
CA ASP A 395 -39.87 -7.84 -21.78
C ASP A 395 -40.85 -8.51 -20.81
N GLY A 396 -41.78 -7.73 -20.25
CA GLY A 396 -42.82 -8.20 -19.34
C GLY A 396 -44.18 -8.16 -20.00
N ALA A 397 -44.87 -9.31 -20.04
CA ALA A 397 -46.29 -9.42 -20.29
C ALA A 397 -46.99 -9.66 -18.95
N ILE A 398 -47.60 -8.62 -18.39
CA ILE A 398 -48.17 -8.64 -17.04
C ILE A 398 -49.69 -8.65 -17.15
N LEU A 399 -50.33 -9.71 -16.63
CA LEU A 399 -51.78 -9.89 -16.65
C LEU A 399 -52.36 -9.66 -15.24
N PRO A 400 -53.10 -8.57 -15.00
CA PRO A 400 -53.83 -8.37 -13.76
C PRO A 400 -54.98 -9.38 -13.59
N SER A 401 -55.36 -9.68 -12.35
CA SER A 401 -56.46 -10.60 -12.02
C SER A 401 -57.86 -9.99 -12.17
N ASP A 402 -57.99 -8.79 -12.76
CA ASP A 402 -59.26 -8.04 -12.87
C ASP A 402 -60.20 -8.54 -13.98
N GLY A 403 -59.83 -9.62 -14.67
CA GLY A 403 -60.66 -10.29 -15.67
C GLY A 403 -60.67 -9.64 -17.05
N LYS A 404 -59.88 -8.59 -17.30
CA LYS A 404 -59.68 -8.05 -18.64
C LYS A 404 -58.60 -8.86 -19.38
N ILE A 405 -58.94 -9.40 -20.55
CA ILE A 405 -58.23 -10.51 -21.22
C ILE A 405 -56.93 -10.07 -21.93
N ARG A 406 -56.34 -8.90 -21.64
CA ARG A 406 -55.14 -8.42 -22.34
C ARG A 406 -54.00 -8.12 -21.36
N PRO A 407 -52.80 -8.71 -21.57
CA PRO A 407 -51.63 -8.37 -20.77
C PRO A 407 -51.15 -6.96 -21.10
N PHE A 408 -50.62 -6.27 -20.10
CA PHE A 408 -49.87 -5.05 -20.30
C PHE A 408 -48.44 -5.39 -20.68
N MET A 409 -47.95 -4.79 -21.76
CA MET A 409 -46.58 -4.98 -22.22
C MET A 409 -45.69 -3.87 -21.69
N THR A 410 -44.56 -4.23 -21.09
CA THR A 410 -43.50 -3.31 -20.65
C THR A 410 -42.13 -3.97 -20.82
N GLY A 411 -41.05 -3.25 -20.49
CA GLY A 411 -39.69 -3.77 -20.60
C GLY A 411 -38.78 -3.20 -19.53
N TYR A 412 -37.81 -3.99 -19.09
CA TYR A 412 -36.74 -3.63 -18.18
C TYR A 412 -35.41 -3.72 -18.92
N GLN A 413 -34.84 -2.59 -19.30
CA GLN A 413 -33.48 -2.50 -19.81
C GLN A 413 -32.49 -2.30 -18.65
N TRP A 414 -31.48 -3.18 -18.56
CA TRP A 414 -30.52 -3.21 -17.45
C TRP A 414 -29.79 -1.87 -17.28
N SER A 415 -29.35 -1.26 -18.37
CA SER A 415 -28.59 -0.01 -18.33
C SER A 415 -29.38 1.23 -17.89
N LEU A 416 -30.71 1.17 -17.85
CA LEU A 416 -31.58 2.29 -17.43
C LEU A 416 -31.82 2.33 -15.91
N ASP A 417 -31.35 1.33 -15.17
CA ASP A 417 -31.59 1.19 -13.73
C ASP A 417 -30.29 1.09 -12.91
N TYR A 418 -29.17 1.62 -13.40
CA TYR A 418 -27.95 1.73 -12.60
C TYR A 418 -28.14 2.71 -11.43
N ARG A 419 -27.72 2.31 -10.22
CA ARG A 419 -27.59 3.18 -9.04
C ARG A 419 -26.10 3.37 -8.71
N GLY A 420 -25.69 4.61 -8.40
CA GLY A 420 -24.35 4.91 -7.92
C GLY A 420 -23.29 5.14 -9.02
N ASP A 421 -22.02 5.01 -8.63
CA ASP A 421 -20.80 5.23 -9.42
C ASP A 421 -20.20 3.95 -10.03
N THR A 422 -20.92 2.83 -9.95
CA THR A 422 -20.52 1.49 -10.45
C THR A 422 -20.97 1.20 -11.88
N SER A 423 -21.58 2.18 -12.56
CA SER A 423 -22.24 2.00 -13.85
C SER A 423 -21.30 1.70 -15.01
N GLU A 424 -19.98 1.74 -14.80
CA GLU A 424 -18.96 1.36 -15.78
C GLU A 424 -18.14 0.14 -15.36
N LEU A 425 -18.52 -0.56 -14.28
CA LEU A 425 -17.81 -1.77 -13.82
C LEU A 425 -17.92 -2.92 -14.83
N ASP A 426 -19.03 -2.99 -15.58
CA ASP A 426 -19.29 -3.94 -16.68
C ASP A 426 -18.72 -3.49 -18.04
N GLN A 427 -17.86 -2.47 -18.05
CA GLN A 427 -17.13 -2.12 -19.26
C GLN A 427 -16.06 -3.18 -19.54
N ILE A 428 -16.17 -3.81 -20.71
CA ILE A 428 -15.28 -4.88 -21.13
C ILE A 428 -14.26 -4.31 -22.11
N ARG A 429 -12.98 -4.64 -21.93
CA ARG A 429 -11.96 -4.54 -22.98
C ARG A 429 -11.71 -5.92 -23.54
N CYS A 430 -11.71 -6.05 -24.85
CA CYS A 430 -11.21 -7.23 -25.53
C CYS A 430 -9.99 -6.86 -26.38
N ASP A 431 -8.94 -7.66 -26.25
CA ASP A 431 -7.67 -7.47 -26.94
C ASP A 431 -7.46 -8.61 -27.92
N THR A 432 -7.06 -8.32 -29.15
CA THR A 432 -6.69 -9.34 -30.14
C THR A 432 -5.29 -9.88 -29.90
N LYS A 433 -4.86 -10.81 -30.76
CA LYS A 433 -3.57 -11.45 -30.64
C LYS A 433 -2.45 -10.40 -30.67
N ASP A 434 -1.58 -10.47 -29.67
CA ASP A 434 -0.33 -9.71 -29.62
C ASP A 434 0.79 -10.63 -30.12
N VAL A 435 1.20 -10.43 -31.37
CA VAL A 435 2.22 -11.29 -32.02
C VAL A 435 3.60 -11.12 -31.42
N ASP A 436 3.88 -9.95 -30.83
CA ASP A 436 5.18 -9.66 -30.23
C ASP A 436 5.27 -10.17 -28.77
N LYS A 437 4.13 -10.49 -28.16
CA LYS A 437 4.03 -10.93 -26.75
C LYS A 437 3.42 -12.33 -26.57
N ASP A 438 3.11 -13.03 -27.65
CA ASP A 438 2.44 -14.34 -27.67
C ASP A 438 1.17 -14.41 -26.79
N VAL A 439 0.39 -13.32 -26.80
CA VAL A 439 -0.87 -13.24 -26.04
C VAL A 439 -2.03 -13.62 -26.94
N THR A 440 -2.82 -14.62 -26.54
CA THR A 440 -4.05 -15.01 -27.23
C THR A 440 -5.14 -13.95 -27.07
N PRO A 441 -6.09 -13.85 -28.02
CA PRO A 441 -7.27 -13.01 -27.85
C PRO A 441 -8.03 -13.30 -26.54
N GLY A 442 -8.69 -12.29 -26.00
CA GLY A 442 -9.48 -12.42 -24.78
C GLY A 442 -9.85 -11.08 -24.15
N CYS A 443 -10.71 -11.12 -23.13
CA CYS A 443 -11.36 -9.94 -22.56
C CYS A 443 -11.13 -9.77 -21.05
N VAL A 444 -11.27 -8.55 -20.55
CA VAL A 444 -11.25 -8.20 -19.12
C VAL A 444 -12.25 -7.09 -18.80
N PHE A 445 -12.73 -7.02 -17.56
CA PHE A 445 -13.44 -5.86 -17.04
C PHE A 445 -12.44 -4.74 -16.79
N VAL A 446 -12.36 -3.79 -17.72
CA VAL A 446 -11.26 -2.82 -17.79
C VAL A 446 -11.23 -1.89 -16.57
N ASN A 447 -12.38 -1.65 -15.96
CA ASN A 447 -12.54 -0.79 -14.78
C ASN A 447 -12.55 -1.56 -13.45
N SER A 448 -12.29 -2.88 -13.46
CA SER A 448 -12.01 -3.65 -12.26
C SER A 448 -10.49 -3.85 -12.16
N ALA A 449 -9.82 -3.09 -11.31
CA ALA A 449 -8.37 -3.19 -11.13
C ALA A 449 -8.03 -4.48 -10.36
N PRO A 450 -7.16 -5.36 -10.90
CA PRO A 450 -6.72 -6.57 -10.21
C PRO A 450 -5.68 -6.22 -9.14
N THR A 451 -5.47 -7.11 -8.17
CA THR A 451 -4.47 -6.94 -7.11
C THR A 451 -3.28 -7.85 -7.37
N TYR A 452 -2.08 -7.27 -7.41
CA TYR A 452 -0.84 -8.02 -7.31
C TYR A 452 -0.52 -8.23 -5.83
N GLU A 453 -0.40 -9.48 -5.40
CA GLU A 453 -0.03 -9.82 -4.03
C GLU A 453 1.46 -10.16 -3.96
N PHE A 454 2.23 -9.55 -3.06
CA PHE A 454 3.60 -10.00 -2.84
C PHE A 454 3.64 -11.38 -2.17
N ASN A 455 4.60 -12.22 -2.57
CA ASN A 455 4.96 -13.39 -1.77
C ASN A 455 5.85 -12.94 -0.58
N ALA A 456 5.27 -12.22 0.37
CA ALA A 456 5.99 -11.61 1.50
C ALA A 456 6.67 -12.64 2.42
N LYS A 457 6.16 -13.89 2.46
CA LYS A 457 6.82 -14.99 3.17
C LYS A 457 8.14 -15.35 2.51
N LYS A 458 8.16 -15.40 1.18
CA LYS A 458 9.32 -15.79 0.40
C LYS A 458 10.33 -14.66 0.25
N PHE A 459 9.85 -13.43 0.05
CA PHE A 459 10.67 -12.26 -0.26
C PHE A 459 10.38 -11.07 0.67
N PRO A 460 10.61 -11.22 1.99
CA PRO A 460 10.25 -10.21 2.98
C PRO A 460 11.00 -8.88 2.83
N GLN A 461 12.19 -8.84 2.22
CA GLN A 461 12.95 -7.58 2.07
C GLN A 461 12.22 -6.61 1.12
N ALA A 462 11.85 -7.09 -0.07
CA ALA A 462 11.12 -6.30 -1.07
C ALA A 462 9.71 -5.93 -0.60
N ALA A 463 9.00 -6.89 0.02
CA ALA A 463 7.65 -6.66 0.53
C ALA A 463 7.62 -5.61 1.65
N ALA A 464 8.62 -5.60 2.54
CA ALA A 464 8.72 -4.58 3.59
C ALA A 464 9.06 -3.18 3.05
N HIS A 465 9.89 -3.09 2.00
CA HIS A 465 10.16 -1.83 1.32
C HIS A 465 8.89 -1.26 0.68
N GLY A 466 8.16 -2.09 -0.07
CA GLY A 466 6.85 -1.73 -0.63
C GLY A 466 5.86 -1.27 0.45
N TRP A 467 5.77 -2.01 1.57
CA TRP A 467 4.92 -1.68 2.71
C TRP A 467 5.24 -0.32 3.33
N LEU A 468 6.52 -0.03 3.57
CA LEU A 468 6.95 1.23 4.16
C LEU A 468 6.50 2.42 3.29
N ILE A 469 6.76 2.33 1.99
CA ILE A 469 6.44 3.41 1.07
C ILE A 469 4.93 3.54 0.87
N GLN A 470 4.21 2.44 0.70
CA GLN A 470 2.75 2.44 0.57
C GLN A 470 2.06 3.01 1.82
N THR A 471 2.59 2.73 3.01
CA THR A 471 1.98 3.13 4.29
C THR A 471 2.28 4.58 4.65
N TYR A 472 3.52 5.05 4.46
CA TYR A 472 3.97 6.33 5.04
C TYR A 472 4.22 7.44 4.03
N ASN A 473 4.43 7.14 2.74
CA ASN A 473 4.58 8.22 1.75
C ASN A 473 3.20 8.80 1.39
N PRO A 474 3.09 10.12 1.15
CA PRO A 474 1.82 10.79 0.87
C PRO A 474 1.14 10.34 -0.43
N THR A 475 1.87 9.66 -1.31
CA THR A 475 1.34 9.15 -2.59
C THR A 475 0.64 7.80 -2.46
N HIS A 476 0.86 7.06 -1.35
CA HIS A 476 0.31 5.74 -1.06
C HIS A 476 0.24 4.77 -2.26
N PRO A 477 1.33 4.61 -3.03
CA PRO A 477 1.26 3.94 -4.33
C PRO A 477 0.78 2.49 -4.20
N GLY A 478 -0.26 2.14 -4.95
CA GLY A 478 -0.85 0.80 -4.99
C GLY A 478 -1.84 0.48 -3.88
N SER A 479 -2.11 1.42 -2.95
CA SER A 479 -3.03 1.20 -1.84
C SER A 479 -4.50 1.31 -2.28
N GLU A 480 -5.24 0.21 -2.16
CA GLU A 480 -6.70 0.19 -2.36
C GLU A 480 -7.43 1.01 -1.27
N ALA A 481 -6.98 0.90 -0.02
CA ALA A 481 -7.56 1.62 1.12
C ALA A 481 -7.50 3.16 0.93
N GLU A 482 -6.41 3.66 0.34
CA GLU A 482 -6.21 5.09 0.04
C GLU A 482 -6.73 5.49 -1.36
N ARG A 483 -7.26 4.52 -2.13
CA ARG A 483 -7.72 4.69 -3.52
C ARG A 483 -6.64 5.29 -4.44
N LYS A 484 -5.41 4.79 -4.31
CA LYS A 484 -4.23 5.22 -5.09
C LYS A 484 -3.65 4.05 -5.89
N PRO A 485 -4.25 3.67 -7.03
CA PRO A 485 -3.78 2.52 -7.79
C PRO A 485 -2.40 2.79 -8.39
N LEU A 486 -1.71 1.69 -8.72
CA LEU A 486 -0.60 1.74 -9.66
C LEU A 486 -1.16 1.65 -11.08
N TYR A 487 -0.53 2.34 -12.02
CA TYR A 487 -0.85 2.25 -13.43
C TYR A 487 0.29 1.60 -14.18
N TYR A 488 0.01 0.47 -14.81
CA TYR A 488 1.03 -0.31 -15.52
C TYR A 488 1.59 0.47 -16.70
N MET A 489 2.90 0.38 -16.91
CA MET A 489 3.63 0.99 -18.00
C MET A 489 4.44 -0.10 -18.70
N GLY A 490 4.01 -0.48 -19.90
CA GLY A 490 4.51 -1.66 -20.61
C GLY A 490 5.66 -1.39 -21.59
N ASN A 491 6.25 -0.18 -21.58
CA ASN A 491 7.32 0.21 -22.49
C ASN A 491 8.70 -0.05 -21.85
N ASN A 492 9.45 -1.02 -22.39
CA ASN A 492 10.74 -1.42 -21.84
C ASN A 492 11.80 -0.31 -21.84
N ASP A 493 11.84 0.54 -22.88
CA ASP A 493 12.81 1.64 -22.92
C ASP A 493 12.51 2.68 -21.86
N GLN A 494 11.23 2.99 -21.63
CA GLN A 494 10.81 3.86 -20.55
C GLN A 494 11.08 3.23 -19.19
N ASN A 495 10.83 1.92 -19.02
CA ASN A 495 11.14 1.19 -17.79
C ASN A 495 12.64 1.32 -17.46
N ASN A 496 13.50 1.03 -18.43
CA ASN A 496 14.96 1.15 -18.29
C ASN A 496 15.41 2.58 -17.95
N ARG A 497 14.79 3.61 -18.54
CA ARG A 497 15.08 5.01 -18.21
C ARG A 497 14.65 5.37 -16.79
N SER A 498 13.43 5.00 -16.37
CA SER A 498 12.93 5.23 -15.01
C SER A 498 13.82 4.53 -13.99
N ARG A 499 14.12 3.25 -14.22
CA ARG A 499 15.01 2.40 -13.43
C ARG A 499 16.39 3.01 -13.28
N GLY A 500 17.01 3.44 -14.36
CA GLY A 500 18.35 4.03 -14.35
C GLY A 500 18.45 5.37 -13.61
N ARG A 501 17.35 6.10 -13.45
CA ARG A 501 17.30 7.36 -12.67
C ARG A 501 17.18 7.12 -11.17
N ILE A 502 16.43 6.09 -10.76
CA ILE A 502 16.22 5.79 -9.33
C ILE A 502 17.29 4.86 -8.78
N CYS A 503 17.65 3.86 -9.57
CA CYS A 503 18.55 2.77 -9.23
C CYS A 503 19.69 2.65 -10.27
N PRO A 504 20.63 3.61 -10.29
CA PRO A 504 21.79 3.52 -11.17
C PRO A 504 22.69 2.35 -10.79
N THR A 505 23.42 1.81 -11.77
CA THR A 505 24.36 0.71 -11.59
C THR A 505 25.38 1.02 -10.49
N GLY A 506 25.65 0.05 -9.61
CA GLY A 506 26.62 0.17 -8.52
C GLY A 506 26.07 0.78 -7.24
N TRP A 507 24.91 1.47 -7.28
CA TRP A 507 24.37 2.16 -6.11
C TRP A 507 24.15 1.25 -4.91
N ALA A 508 23.56 0.06 -5.11
CA ALA A 508 23.29 -0.86 -4.00
C ALA A 508 24.56 -1.45 -3.38
N ALA A 509 25.63 -1.64 -4.16
CA ALA A 509 26.92 -2.10 -3.64
C ALA A 509 27.59 -1.05 -2.74
N GLU A 510 27.39 0.24 -3.04
CA GLU A 510 27.90 1.36 -2.25
C GLU A 510 27.07 1.64 -0.99
N ASN A 511 25.80 1.24 -0.98
CA ASN A 511 24.81 1.67 0.01
C ASN A 511 24.19 0.52 0.83
N GLY A 512 24.49 -0.73 0.49
CA GLY A 512 23.94 -1.93 1.15
C GLY A 512 24.93 -2.62 2.09
N ASP A 513 24.45 -3.66 2.77
CA ASP A 513 25.23 -4.48 3.69
C ASP A 513 25.23 -5.94 3.22
N ALA A 514 26.41 -6.53 3.04
CA ALA A 514 26.54 -7.91 2.52
C ALA A 514 25.88 -8.97 3.41
N SER A 515 25.56 -8.66 4.68
CA SER A 515 24.78 -9.57 5.52
C SER A 515 23.35 -9.78 5.05
N ALA A 516 22.81 -8.89 4.19
CA ALA A 516 21.50 -9.01 3.56
C ALA A 516 21.39 -10.17 2.56
N LEU A 517 22.54 -10.61 2.02
CA LEU A 517 22.61 -11.64 0.99
C LEU A 517 22.15 -13.00 1.51
N THR A 518 21.51 -13.73 0.60
CA THR A 518 20.90 -15.04 0.87
C THR A 518 21.92 -16.17 0.72
N ASP A 519 22.88 -16.04 -0.19
CA ASP A 519 24.00 -16.95 -0.39
C ASP A 519 25.20 -16.23 -1.06
N VAL A 520 26.22 -17.00 -1.48
CA VAL A 520 27.47 -16.47 -2.06
C VAL A 520 27.37 -16.06 -3.53
N ALA A 521 26.30 -16.47 -4.24
CA ALA A 521 26.04 -16.10 -5.63
C ALA A 521 25.08 -14.89 -5.72
N ASP A 522 24.45 -14.52 -4.62
CA ASP A 522 23.62 -13.33 -4.47
C ASP A 522 24.46 -12.05 -4.43
N GLU A 523 23.90 -10.96 -4.94
CA GLU A 523 24.54 -9.64 -4.98
C GLU A 523 23.55 -8.56 -4.52
N LEU A 524 24.05 -7.47 -3.96
CA LEU A 524 23.21 -6.35 -3.54
C LEU A 524 22.55 -5.69 -4.76
N ASN A 525 21.25 -5.49 -4.70
CA ASN A 525 20.45 -4.90 -5.76
C ASN A 525 19.63 -3.71 -5.24
N CYS A 526 19.44 -2.72 -6.10
CA CYS A 526 18.67 -1.53 -5.76
C CYS A 526 17.18 -1.80 -6.03
N ASP A 527 16.35 -2.00 -5.03
CA ASP A 527 14.90 -2.06 -5.20
C ASP A 527 14.30 -0.64 -5.32
N GLU A 528 13.22 -0.48 -6.07
CA GLU A 528 12.52 0.79 -6.20
C GLU A 528 11.00 0.62 -6.09
N PHE A 529 10.37 1.56 -5.38
CA PHE A 529 8.92 1.58 -5.27
C PHE A 529 8.38 3.02 -5.27
N ALA A 530 7.36 3.41 -6.01
CA ALA A 530 6.61 2.59 -6.98
C ALA A 530 7.49 2.06 -8.12
N PHE A 531 7.14 0.88 -8.62
CA PHE A 531 7.92 0.13 -9.61
C PHE A 531 8.23 0.95 -10.87
N ALA A 532 9.40 0.77 -11.47
CA ALA A 532 9.75 1.43 -12.76
C ALA A 532 8.83 1.06 -13.92
N SER A 533 8.16 -0.11 -13.86
CA SER A 533 7.11 -0.55 -14.77
C SER A 533 5.74 0.08 -14.49
N SER A 534 5.70 1.25 -13.84
CA SER A 534 4.46 1.99 -13.57
C SER A 534 4.60 3.48 -13.89
N TYR A 535 3.49 4.12 -14.25
CA TYR A 535 3.40 5.57 -14.37
C TYR A 535 3.57 6.30 -13.02
N ASN A 536 3.44 5.56 -11.92
CA ASN A 536 3.65 6.05 -10.56
C ASN A 536 5.14 6.08 -10.17
N SER A 537 6.03 5.52 -11.00
CA SER A 537 7.48 5.47 -10.72
C SER A 537 8.03 6.86 -10.42
N GLY A 538 8.87 6.94 -9.38
CA GLY A 538 9.66 8.13 -9.09
C GLY A 538 10.56 8.54 -10.26
N GLY A 539 11.01 7.59 -11.08
CA GLY A 539 11.93 7.82 -12.18
C GLY A 539 11.28 8.43 -13.42
N MET A 540 9.96 8.41 -13.52
CA MET A 540 9.23 8.86 -14.70
C MET A 540 8.97 10.36 -14.64
N SER A 541 9.42 11.11 -15.64
CA SER A 541 9.21 12.57 -15.65
C SER A 541 7.77 12.93 -16.02
N SER A 542 7.32 14.12 -15.64
CA SER A 542 5.97 14.59 -16.03
C SER A 542 5.80 14.69 -17.55
N THR A 543 6.85 15.00 -18.30
CA THR A 543 6.80 15.05 -19.78
C THR A 543 6.67 13.67 -20.41
N GLU A 544 7.09 12.62 -19.70
CA GLU A 544 6.91 11.22 -20.10
C GLU A 544 5.53 10.67 -19.65
N GLY A 545 4.74 11.47 -18.92
CA GLY A 545 3.45 11.06 -18.36
C GLY A 545 3.50 10.57 -16.91
N GLY A 546 4.65 10.71 -16.23
CA GLY A 546 4.83 10.29 -14.85
C GLY A 546 3.95 11.07 -13.86
N LEU A 547 3.35 10.35 -12.92
CA LEU A 547 2.43 10.91 -11.92
C LEU A 547 3.16 11.47 -10.69
N ASN A 548 4.31 10.89 -10.37
CA ASN A 548 5.03 11.15 -9.11
C ASN A 548 6.55 11.31 -9.34
N PRO A 549 7.01 12.24 -10.19
CA PRO A 549 8.44 12.41 -10.46
C PRO A 549 9.22 12.77 -9.18
N ALA A 550 10.30 12.02 -8.91
CA ALA A 550 11.16 12.20 -7.76
C ALA A 550 12.17 13.33 -7.99
N LEU A 551 11.78 14.57 -7.66
CA LEU A 551 12.58 15.77 -7.92
C LEU A 551 13.24 16.32 -6.66
N VAL A 552 14.54 16.58 -6.74
CA VAL A 552 15.26 17.41 -5.76
C VAL A 552 14.86 18.88 -5.99
N PRO A 553 14.68 19.70 -4.93
CA PRO A 553 14.34 21.11 -5.08
C PRO A 553 15.26 21.85 -6.06
N GLY A 554 14.65 22.52 -7.05
CA GLY A 554 15.38 23.26 -8.10
C GLY A 554 15.92 22.39 -9.25
N LYS A 555 15.60 21.09 -9.29
CA LYS A 555 15.93 20.18 -10.40
C LYS A 555 14.67 19.78 -11.17
N THR A 556 14.86 19.45 -12.45
CA THR A 556 13.78 19.03 -13.37
C THR A 556 13.90 17.58 -13.82
N THR A 557 15.04 16.95 -13.59
CA THR A 557 15.28 15.53 -13.91
C THR A 557 15.03 14.67 -12.67
N PRO A 558 14.19 13.63 -12.76
CA PRO A 558 13.99 12.71 -11.65
C PRO A 558 15.28 11.98 -11.25
N THR A 559 15.42 11.72 -9.94
CA THR A 559 16.55 11.01 -9.37
C THR A 559 16.15 10.26 -8.10
N GLY A 560 16.78 9.12 -7.85
CA GLY A 560 16.63 8.37 -6.60
C GLY A 560 17.00 9.16 -5.35
N ASP A 561 17.79 10.24 -5.46
CA ASP A 561 18.18 11.09 -4.32
C ASP A 561 17.01 11.84 -3.68
N ALA A 562 15.88 11.92 -4.38
CA ALA A 562 14.62 12.45 -3.85
C ALA A 562 13.68 11.36 -3.29
N CYS A 563 14.06 10.08 -3.37
CA CYS A 563 13.32 8.97 -2.79
C CYS A 563 13.76 8.69 -1.35
N LEU A 564 12.86 8.06 -0.59
CA LEU A 564 13.17 7.52 0.72
C LEU A 564 14.20 6.38 0.55
N GLY A 565 15.38 6.52 1.14
CA GLY A 565 16.43 5.50 1.07
C GLY A 565 16.34 4.50 2.22
N THR A 566 16.44 3.21 1.91
CA THR A 566 16.63 2.15 2.92
C THR A 566 17.72 1.17 2.51
N PHE A 567 18.13 0.29 3.43
CA PHE A 567 18.97 -0.87 3.14
C PHE A 567 18.67 -2.03 4.09
N ALA A 568 18.83 -3.25 3.60
CA ALA A 568 18.68 -4.44 4.41
C ALA A 568 19.99 -4.79 5.13
N LYS A 569 19.89 -5.27 6.37
CA LYS A 569 21.04 -5.70 7.19
C LYS A 569 20.62 -6.69 8.27
N LYS A 570 21.48 -7.66 8.58
CA LYS A 570 21.32 -8.52 9.76
C LYS A 570 21.77 -7.79 11.03
N ALA A 571 20.88 -7.67 12.01
CA ALA A 571 21.21 -7.31 13.38
C ALA A 571 21.18 -8.58 14.24
N GLY A 572 22.36 -9.15 14.50
CA GLY A 572 22.48 -10.52 15.02
C GLY A 572 22.01 -11.52 13.96
N THR A 573 21.00 -12.34 14.29
CA THR A 573 20.42 -13.33 13.36
C THR A 573 19.19 -12.83 12.61
N THR A 574 18.68 -11.65 12.96
CA THR A 574 17.41 -11.14 12.45
C THR A 574 17.68 -10.16 11.33
N MET A 575 16.87 -10.22 10.26
CA MET A 575 16.96 -9.27 9.15
C MET A 575 16.16 -8.01 9.49
N HIS A 576 16.73 -6.86 9.16
CA HIS A 576 16.11 -5.56 9.32
C HIS A 576 16.17 -4.76 8.03
N LEU A 577 15.20 -3.87 7.82
CA LEU A 577 15.27 -2.79 6.86
C LEU A 577 15.49 -1.47 7.61
N PHE A 578 16.65 -0.85 7.42
CA PHE A 578 17.02 0.42 8.04
C PHE A 578 16.87 1.58 7.05
N SER A 579 16.69 2.80 7.55
CA SER A 579 16.90 4.00 6.72
C SER A 579 18.35 4.06 6.23
N LEU A 580 18.57 4.59 5.04
CA LEU A 580 19.89 4.67 4.41
C LEU A 580 20.83 5.63 5.13
N ASP A 581 22.06 5.17 5.36
CA ASP A 581 23.10 5.93 6.04
C ASP A 581 23.33 7.30 5.40
N GLY A 582 23.31 8.34 6.25
CA GLY A 582 23.52 9.72 5.80
C GLY A 582 22.29 10.40 5.18
N THR A 583 21.12 9.75 5.16
CA THR A 583 19.84 10.35 4.74
C THR A 583 18.74 10.09 5.78
N ASP A 584 18.22 11.17 6.38
CA ASP A 584 17.04 11.07 7.26
C ASP A 584 15.77 11.24 6.39
N PRO A 585 14.85 10.26 6.36
CA PRO A 585 13.61 10.38 5.63
C PRO A 585 12.72 11.47 6.21
N THR A 586 12.08 12.21 5.31
CA THR A 586 11.12 13.26 5.65
C THR A 586 9.69 12.76 5.66
N PHE A 587 9.45 11.57 5.10
CA PHE A 587 8.13 10.99 4.80
C PHE A 587 7.26 11.91 3.93
N LYS A 588 7.92 12.72 3.09
CA LYS A 588 7.31 13.54 2.04
C LYS A 588 7.77 13.10 0.65
N GLU A 589 8.65 12.12 0.60
CA GLU A 589 9.14 11.50 -0.62
C GLU A 589 7.98 10.84 -1.37
N VAL A 590 8.09 10.77 -2.69
CA VAL A 590 7.04 10.21 -3.56
C VAL A 590 7.30 8.74 -3.93
N CYS A 591 8.48 8.26 -3.61
CA CYS A 591 9.05 6.94 -3.91
C CYS A 591 10.02 6.53 -2.79
N GLY A 592 10.44 5.27 -2.82
CA GLY A 592 11.55 4.71 -2.06
C GLY A 592 12.52 3.96 -2.95
N ARG A 593 13.78 3.94 -2.56
CA ARG A 593 14.82 3.07 -3.11
C ARG A 593 15.51 2.31 -1.98
N SER A 594 15.84 1.04 -2.19
CA SER A 594 16.43 0.21 -1.15
C SER A 594 17.62 -0.59 -1.64
N ALA A 595 18.68 -0.71 -0.85
CA ALA A 595 19.75 -1.67 -1.12
C ALA A 595 19.45 -3.00 -0.39
N ILE A 596 18.98 -3.99 -1.13
CA ILE A 596 18.56 -5.31 -0.59
C ILE A 596 19.24 -6.46 -1.34
N SER A 597 19.00 -7.70 -0.91
CA SER A 597 19.43 -8.90 -1.65
C SER A 597 18.86 -8.90 -3.08
N GLY A 598 19.69 -9.26 -4.06
CA GLY A 598 19.33 -9.36 -5.46
C GLY A 598 18.36 -10.50 -5.73
N LYS A 599 18.48 -11.61 -4.99
CA LYS A 599 17.48 -12.68 -5.00
C LYS A 599 16.12 -12.20 -4.50
N GLU A 600 16.09 -11.55 -3.34
CA GLU A 600 14.85 -11.01 -2.75
C GLU A 600 14.19 -9.98 -3.66
N ASN A 601 14.97 -9.08 -4.27
CA ASN A 601 14.43 -8.09 -5.18
C ASN A 601 13.91 -8.72 -6.49
N GLN A 602 14.79 -9.37 -7.25
CA GLN A 602 14.47 -9.80 -8.62
C GLN A 602 13.39 -10.88 -8.66
N GLU A 603 13.39 -11.80 -7.71
CA GLU A 603 12.40 -12.89 -7.71
C GLU A 603 11.03 -12.41 -7.18
N SER A 604 10.97 -11.37 -6.34
CA SER A 604 9.69 -10.79 -5.87
C SER A 604 8.84 -10.17 -6.99
N MET A 605 9.48 -9.76 -8.09
CA MET A 605 8.84 -9.16 -9.27
C MET A 605 9.14 -9.95 -10.57
N GLY A 606 9.75 -11.13 -10.44
CA GLY A 606 10.22 -11.93 -11.57
C GLY A 606 9.09 -12.65 -12.30
N GLY A 607 9.19 -13.98 -12.40
CA GLY A 607 8.18 -14.80 -13.10
C GLY A 607 6.75 -14.60 -12.57
N HIS A 608 6.60 -14.31 -11.27
CA HIS A 608 5.31 -14.11 -10.63
C HIS A 608 4.57 -12.86 -11.13
N PHE A 609 5.23 -11.69 -11.19
CA PHE A 609 4.59 -10.49 -11.75
C PHE A 609 4.31 -10.65 -13.25
N SER A 610 5.16 -11.37 -13.98
CA SER A 610 4.90 -11.70 -15.39
C SER A 610 3.67 -12.59 -15.56
N ALA A 611 3.45 -13.56 -14.67
CA ALA A 611 2.25 -14.39 -14.66
C ALA A 611 1.02 -13.54 -14.33
N PHE A 612 1.09 -12.71 -13.30
CA PHE A 612 0.03 -11.76 -12.94
C PHE A 612 -0.39 -10.88 -14.12
N MET A 613 0.56 -10.25 -14.82
CA MET A 613 0.28 -9.41 -15.99
C MET A 613 -0.41 -10.21 -17.10
N LYS A 614 -0.04 -11.47 -17.31
CA LYS A 614 -0.62 -12.35 -18.32
C LYS A 614 -2.04 -12.77 -17.94
N ASP A 615 -2.23 -13.27 -16.72
CA ASP A 615 -3.50 -13.81 -16.22
C ASP A 615 -4.56 -12.69 -16.10
N MET A 616 -4.14 -11.51 -15.66
CA MET A 616 -5.00 -10.33 -15.56
C MET A 616 -5.06 -9.49 -16.85
N ARG A 617 -4.32 -9.93 -17.88
CA ARG A 617 -4.19 -9.28 -19.19
C ARG A 617 -3.90 -7.79 -19.08
N LEU A 618 -2.98 -7.38 -18.20
CA LEU A 618 -2.65 -5.98 -18.00
C LEU A 618 -2.05 -5.34 -19.26
N ARG A 619 -2.61 -4.19 -19.65
CA ARG A 619 -2.14 -3.34 -20.75
C ARG A 619 -1.64 -2.00 -20.22
N ASP A 620 -0.89 -1.30 -21.07
CA ASP A 620 -0.42 0.03 -20.77
C ASP A 620 -1.56 0.91 -20.22
N LYS A 621 -1.30 1.60 -19.12
CA LYS A 621 -2.23 2.44 -18.35
C LYS A 621 -3.31 1.70 -17.57
N ASP A 622 -3.39 0.38 -17.60
CA ASP A 622 -4.30 -0.35 -16.71
C ASP A 622 -3.96 -0.08 -15.25
N ALA A 623 -5.00 0.15 -14.46
CA ALA A 623 -4.87 0.23 -13.02
C ALA A 623 -4.71 -1.16 -12.40
N TYR A 624 -3.91 -1.27 -11.35
CA TYR A 624 -3.81 -2.44 -10.48
C TYR A 624 -3.45 -2.01 -9.05
N TRP A 625 -3.80 -2.85 -8.09
CA TRP A 625 -3.45 -2.68 -6.67
C TRP A 625 -2.21 -3.49 -6.33
N LEU A 626 -1.52 -3.08 -5.26
CA LEU A 626 -0.47 -3.89 -4.64
C LEU A 626 -0.90 -4.21 -3.21
N ASP A 627 -1.10 -5.49 -2.92
CA ASP A 627 -1.08 -5.98 -1.54
C ASP A 627 0.34 -6.41 -1.20
N THR A 628 0.95 -5.72 -0.25
CA THR A 628 2.31 -6.01 0.19
C THR A 628 2.40 -7.28 1.03
N ARG A 629 1.26 -7.83 1.47
CA ARG A 629 1.16 -9.04 2.31
C ARG A 629 2.00 -8.96 3.58
N MET A 630 2.26 -7.72 4.01
CA MET A 630 3.08 -7.38 5.15
C MET A 630 2.24 -6.56 6.13
N THR A 631 2.25 -6.94 7.40
CA THR A 631 1.49 -6.24 8.44
C THR A 631 2.39 -5.81 9.59
N PRO A 632 2.11 -4.63 10.19
CA PRO A 632 2.77 -4.25 11.42
C PRO A 632 2.29 -5.16 12.56
N GLY A 633 3.23 -5.77 13.25
CA GLY A 633 2.97 -6.45 14.51
C GLY A 633 2.59 -5.46 15.63
N ILE A 634 2.29 -6.00 16.81
CA ILE A 634 1.80 -5.25 17.98
C ILE A 634 2.75 -4.11 18.41
N THR A 635 4.04 -4.21 18.08
CA THR A 635 5.09 -3.23 18.43
C THR A 635 5.48 -2.34 17.25
N CYS A 636 4.54 -1.56 16.72
CA CYS A 636 4.84 -0.55 15.70
C CYS A 636 4.66 0.84 16.31
N HIS A 637 5.76 1.59 16.42
CA HIS A 637 5.76 2.93 16.99
C HIS A 637 5.55 3.96 15.88
N ASN A 638 4.35 4.57 15.81
CA ASN A 638 4.01 5.55 14.76
C ASN A 638 3.34 6.81 15.33
N GLY A 639 3.74 7.98 14.81
CA GLY A 639 2.93 9.20 14.91
C GLY A 639 3.72 10.51 14.78
N GLY A 640 3.32 11.38 13.84
CA GLY A 640 3.60 12.83 13.87
C GLY A 640 5.08 13.27 13.93
N GLY A 641 5.94 12.73 13.05
CA GLY A 641 7.37 13.07 13.03
C GLY A 641 8.27 12.21 13.94
N THR A 642 7.81 11.00 14.27
CA THR A 642 8.50 10.00 15.10
C THR A 642 9.07 8.88 14.19
N PRO A 643 10.19 8.22 14.55
CA PRO A 643 10.76 7.11 13.79
C PRO A 643 9.76 5.97 13.58
N VAL A 644 9.87 5.31 12.43
CA VAL A 644 9.10 4.11 12.08
C VAL A 644 9.90 2.90 12.55
N ILE A 645 9.54 2.37 13.73
CA ILE A 645 10.16 1.17 14.29
C ILE A 645 9.08 0.13 14.47
N CYS A 646 9.13 -0.92 13.65
CA CYS A 646 8.07 -1.91 13.57
C CYS A 646 8.64 -3.32 13.41
N LYS A 647 8.01 -4.28 14.08
CA LYS A 647 8.22 -5.70 13.79
C LYS A 647 7.15 -6.14 12.81
N LEU A 648 7.55 -6.56 11.62
CA LEU A 648 6.62 -6.95 10.56
C LEU A 648 6.35 -8.46 10.57
N THR A 649 5.18 -8.83 10.06
CA THR A 649 4.77 -10.21 9.82
C THR A 649 4.28 -10.37 8.39
N ALA A 650 4.60 -11.51 7.76
CA ALA A 650 4.17 -11.84 6.42
C ALA A 650 2.95 -12.77 6.43
N GLN A 651 2.00 -12.54 5.53
CA GLN A 651 0.75 -13.31 5.41
C GLN A 651 0.83 -14.46 4.43
#